data_AF-A0A933ZBA3-F1
#
_entry.id   AF-A0A933ZBA3-F1
#
_cell.length_a   1.000
_cell.length_b   1.000
_cell.length_c   1.000
_cell.angle_alpha   90.00
_cell.angle_beta   90.00
_cell.angle_gamma   90.00
#
_symmetry.space_group_name_H-M   'P 1'
#
loop_
_entity.id
_entity.type
_entity.pdbx_description
1 polymer ?
#
loop_
_entity_poly.entity_id
_entity_poly.type
_entity_poly.pdbx_seq_one_letter_code
_entity_poly.pdbx_strand_id
1 'polypeptide(L)'
;MRSRPPENAILATVPVIHVHGVGVRSPFGAGVATLLDALESGACAIGPHPAFAEAGLRYPVAAPVPDTSLADAGVEPWWDRSTRLLWAAVSDALVDACGSTAITCLGVPAHRVALISGTSCSGIGRLGQALREGKPPEHEDATYFASTHAVATQLGVLGPVLVVGAVCASGALAIAQAAELLADGVVDLAIAAGFDPLEPFVGLGFDTLGALSDAPRPFRAGRRGLVLGEGAAALVLSLHPGGARRGVIAGWGSSMDAHHLTAPHPQGEGVVLAIERALACAGLEPEAVGVINAHGTGTQFNDAMESAAFCRVWGARAGGRLVHTVKGAIGHTLGAAGAIEAVVALESLTRGKVPPTVTSGEPDPSCDIELVAGEPRVSDSAAVVSISAGFGGINGALILTKDSLGAAPAIAEERQVVIRASAVWVAGRWISSLEELALERSGIDEVIDLGMLASSRRLQRADRVTRIGAMAAARALAGLEPQARTSVATASALATAFTNEAWERRRIDKGRPDPRVFAYTATTALAGEVAIALEARGPSIALLGGPEASLAALDRARSWVASGQCDRAIVIACECPAEGPALTAAPAVACSAAVVLEASTQGAGLRLRWRAPDPSERPASSLLLSVEPLARIALATSPCTVTARAAVGSWIDAILEPRA
;
A
#
# COMPACT_ATOMS: atom_id res chain seq x y z
N MET A 1 42.68 -14.07 37.91
CA MET A 1 41.48 -13.22 37.81
C MET A 1 41.59 -12.35 36.56
N ARG A 2 40.95 -12.77 35.46
CA ARG A 2 40.69 -11.90 34.30
C ARG A 2 39.17 -11.93 34.11
N SER A 3 38.53 -10.79 34.27
CA SER A 3 37.08 -10.61 34.23
C SER A 3 36.55 -10.87 32.82
N ARG A 4 35.52 -11.73 32.73
CA ARG A 4 34.68 -11.91 31.54
C ARG A 4 34.05 -10.56 31.16
N PRO A 5 33.97 -10.21 29.86
CA PRO A 5 33.11 -9.11 29.42
C PRO A 5 31.64 -9.50 29.63
N PRO A 6 30.73 -8.53 29.87
CA PRO A 6 29.32 -8.81 30.10
C PRO A 6 28.66 -9.38 28.83
N GLU A 7 27.93 -10.48 29.01
CA GLU A 7 26.90 -10.96 28.09
C GLU A 7 25.78 -9.93 28.08
N ASN A 8 25.71 -9.10 27.04
CA ASN A 8 24.51 -8.46 26.50
C ASN A 8 24.95 -7.66 25.27
N ALA A 9 24.82 -8.30 24.11
CA ALA A 9 25.16 -7.72 22.82
C ALA A 9 24.17 -6.58 22.45
N ILE A 10 24.72 -5.64 21.69
CA ILE A 10 24.19 -4.33 21.33
C ILE A 10 22.88 -4.44 20.52
N LEU A 11 21.87 -3.68 20.94
CA LEU A 11 20.55 -3.58 20.31
C LEU A 11 20.64 -2.75 19.02
N ALA A 12 20.02 -3.19 17.92
CA ALA A 12 20.06 -2.51 16.62
C ALA A 12 19.05 -1.34 16.57
N THR A 13 19.54 -0.14 16.31
CA THR A 13 18.78 1.10 16.05
C THR A 13 18.03 0.99 14.71
N VAL A 14 16.82 1.54 14.58
CA VAL A 14 16.17 1.64 13.24
C VAL A 14 17.10 2.44 12.33
N PRO A 15 17.55 1.87 11.21
CA PRO A 15 18.54 2.53 10.37
C PRO A 15 17.90 3.67 9.57
N VAL A 16 18.69 4.71 9.34
CA VAL A 16 18.29 5.91 8.63
C VAL A 16 18.24 5.61 7.12
N ILE A 17 17.12 5.92 6.47
CA ILE A 17 16.95 5.69 5.03
C ILE A 17 17.28 6.96 4.27
N HIS A 18 18.35 6.92 3.47
CA HIS A 18 18.81 8.04 2.65
C HIS A 18 18.10 8.07 1.30
N VAL A 19 17.72 9.28 0.86
CA VAL A 19 17.15 9.53 -0.47
C VAL A 19 18.24 10.08 -1.39
N HIS A 20 18.57 9.32 -2.44
CA HIS A 20 19.63 9.63 -3.39
C HIS A 20 19.14 10.34 -4.64
N GLY A 21 17.92 10.02 -5.07
CA GLY A 21 17.32 10.66 -6.23
C GLY A 21 15.80 10.58 -6.19
N VAL A 22 15.17 11.54 -6.84
CA VAL A 22 13.71 11.67 -6.93
C VAL A 22 13.28 11.98 -8.36
N GLY A 23 12.11 11.47 -8.74
CA GLY A 23 11.52 11.75 -10.04
C GLY A 23 10.03 11.99 -9.90
N VAL A 24 9.48 12.92 -10.69
CA VAL A 24 8.07 13.32 -10.60
C VAL A 24 7.48 13.59 -11.99
N ARG A 25 6.28 13.07 -12.21
CA ARG A 25 5.35 13.45 -13.27
C ARG A 25 4.07 13.95 -12.62
N SER A 26 3.77 15.23 -12.83
CA SER A 26 2.62 15.90 -12.23
C SER A 26 1.75 16.55 -13.30
N PRO A 27 0.55 17.05 -12.95
CA PRO A 27 -0.28 17.81 -13.88
C PRO A 27 0.37 19.09 -14.42
N PHE A 28 1.43 19.59 -13.77
CA PHE A 28 2.25 20.71 -14.28
C PHE A 28 3.34 20.27 -15.27
N GLY A 29 3.55 18.96 -15.43
CA GLY A 29 4.54 18.37 -16.32
C GLY A 29 5.63 17.59 -15.59
N ALA A 30 6.79 17.46 -16.25
CA ALA A 30 7.94 16.71 -15.78
C ALA A 30 8.84 17.51 -14.83
N GLY A 31 9.35 16.82 -13.80
CA GLY A 31 10.42 17.29 -12.95
C GLY A 31 9.96 17.98 -11.65
N VAL A 32 10.79 17.84 -10.63
CA VAL A 32 10.55 18.41 -9.28
C VAL A 32 10.52 19.93 -9.29
N ALA A 33 11.43 20.58 -10.03
CA ALA A 33 11.47 22.04 -10.12
C ALA A 33 10.17 22.62 -10.67
N THR A 34 9.67 22.06 -11.79
CA THR A 34 8.40 22.45 -12.41
C THR A 34 7.23 22.34 -11.43
N LEU A 35 7.15 21.24 -10.67
CA LEU A 35 6.11 21.04 -9.67
C LEU A 35 6.23 22.10 -8.54
N LEU A 36 7.41 22.30 -7.98
CA LEU A 36 7.60 23.22 -6.86
C LEU A 36 7.34 24.67 -7.25
N ASP A 37 7.84 25.13 -8.41
CA ASP A 37 7.61 26.49 -8.88
C ASP A 37 6.11 26.76 -9.09
N ALA A 38 5.37 25.78 -9.60
CA ALA A 38 3.92 25.86 -9.74
C ALA A 38 3.19 25.89 -8.39
N LEU A 39 3.58 25.03 -7.44
CA LEU A 39 2.99 25.01 -6.09
C LEU A 39 3.29 26.31 -5.34
N GLU A 40 4.52 26.81 -5.38
CA GLU A 40 4.94 28.04 -4.70
C GLU A 40 4.28 29.29 -5.27
N SER A 41 3.94 29.30 -6.56
CA SER A 41 3.18 30.39 -7.20
C SER A 41 1.66 30.28 -6.99
N GLY A 42 1.18 29.23 -6.33
CA GLY A 42 -0.26 29.00 -6.12
C GLY A 42 -1.00 28.63 -7.41
N ALA A 43 -0.31 28.07 -8.41
CA ALA A 43 -0.91 27.64 -9.66
C ALA A 43 -1.87 26.46 -9.46
N CYS A 44 -2.87 26.33 -10.35
CA CYS A 44 -3.86 25.26 -10.33
C CYS A 44 -3.90 24.57 -11.69
N ALA A 45 -3.64 23.26 -11.72
CA ALA A 45 -3.70 22.45 -12.93
C ALA A 45 -5.08 21.83 -13.20
N ILE A 46 -6.03 22.01 -12.29
CA ILE A 46 -7.39 21.47 -12.42
C ILE A 46 -8.16 22.25 -13.48
N GLY A 47 -8.74 21.53 -14.43
CA GLY A 47 -9.58 22.09 -15.48
C GLY A 47 -10.56 21.08 -16.07
N PRO A 48 -11.35 21.48 -17.08
CA PRO A 48 -12.27 20.58 -17.78
C PRO A 48 -11.57 19.35 -18.34
N HIS A 49 -12.16 18.16 -18.16
CA HIS A 49 -11.61 16.90 -18.64
C HIS A 49 -12.54 16.21 -19.64
N PRO A 50 -12.18 16.13 -20.93
CA PRO A 50 -13.06 15.62 -21.99
C PRO A 50 -13.60 14.21 -21.72
N ALA A 51 -12.74 13.25 -21.36
CA ALA A 51 -13.19 11.88 -21.12
C ALA A 51 -14.13 11.75 -19.90
N PHE A 52 -14.06 12.69 -18.95
CA PHE A 52 -15.01 12.72 -17.82
C PHE A 52 -16.34 13.36 -18.22
N ALA A 53 -16.32 14.36 -19.11
CA ALA A 53 -17.54 14.91 -19.71
C ALA A 53 -18.26 13.85 -20.56
N GLU A 54 -17.52 13.12 -21.40
CA GLU A 54 -18.05 12.03 -22.22
C GLU A 54 -18.60 10.88 -21.37
N ALA A 55 -17.96 10.56 -20.25
CA ALA A 55 -18.46 9.58 -19.30
C ALA A 55 -19.69 10.04 -18.49
N GLY A 56 -20.06 11.33 -18.55
CA GLY A 56 -21.25 11.86 -17.90
C GLY A 56 -21.10 12.14 -16.41
N LEU A 57 -19.88 12.45 -15.93
CA LEU A 57 -19.65 12.83 -14.54
C LEU A 57 -20.35 14.16 -14.22
N ARG A 58 -20.88 14.29 -12.99
CA ARG A 58 -21.51 15.54 -12.51
C ARG A 58 -20.54 16.73 -12.52
N TYR A 59 -19.26 16.46 -12.22
CA TYR A 59 -18.18 17.46 -12.25
C TYR A 59 -17.07 16.95 -13.19
N PRO A 60 -17.11 17.30 -14.49
CA PRO A 60 -16.16 16.81 -15.48
C PRO A 60 -14.85 17.62 -15.46
N VAL A 61 -14.21 17.68 -14.29
CA VAL A 61 -12.93 18.37 -14.07
C VAL A 61 -11.91 17.39 -13.52
N ALA A 62 -10.65 17.56 -13.90
CA ALA A 62 -9.52 16.77 -13.43
C ALA A 62 -8.20 17.53 -13.61
N ALA A 63 -7.10 16.96 -13.13
CA ALA A 63 -5.74 17.45 -13.39
C ALA A 63 -4.90 16.33 -14.06
N PRO A 64 -4.88 16.24 -15.40
CA PRO A 64 -4.11 15.22 -16.12
C PRO A 64 -2.62 15.58 -16.23
N VAL A 65 -1.74 14.58 -16.28
CA VAL A 65 -0.34 14.78 -16.68
C VAL A 65 -0.32 15.05 -18.19
N PRO A 66 0.38 16.07 -18.69
CA PRO A 66 0.48 16.31 -20.13
C PRO A 66 1.16 15.13 -20.86
N ASP A 67 0.62 14.72 -22.01
CA ASP A 67 1.18 13.61 -22.81
C ASP A 67 2.64 13.84 -23.23
N THR A 68 3.01 15.10 -23.45
CA THR A 68 4.39 15.52 -23.75
C THR A 68 5.37 15.20 -22.63
N SER A 69 4.88 15.05 -21.39
CA SER A 69 5.69 14.67 -20.23
C SER A 69 5.90 13.16 -20.10
N LEU A 70 5.33 12.34 -20.99
CA LEU A 70 5.44 10.88 -20.96
C LEU A 70 6.16 10.32 -22.19
N ALA A 71 6.82 11.17 -22.98
CA ALA A 71 7.51 10.83 -24.22
C ALA A 71 9.00 10.53 -23.97
N ASP A 72 9.30 9.81 -22.90
CA ASP A 72 10.67 9.51 -22.45
C ASP A 72 11.33 8.43 -23.32
N ALA A 73 12.67 8.43 -23.34
CA ALA A 73 13.45 7.35 -23.96
C ALA A 73 13.23 6.03 -23.21
N GLY A 74 13.35 4.90 -23.92
CA GLY A 74 13.18 3.57 -23.34
C GLY A 74 11.73 3.18 -23.05
N VAL A 75 10.76 3.99 -23.49
CA VAL A 75 9.34 3.63 -23.49
C VAL A 75 9.07 2.65 -24.64
N GLU A 76 8.49 1.50 -24.31
CA GLU A 76 8.06 0.54 -25.32
C GLU A 76 6.73 0.96 -25.97
N PRO A 77 6.52 0.76 -27.29
CA PRO A 77 5.32 1.21 -27.99
C PRO A 77 3.99 0.65 -27.46
N TRP A 78 4.03 -0.53 -26.82
CA TRP A 78 2.84 -1.20 -26.30
C TRP A 78 2.52 -0.84 -24.84
N TRP A 79 3.39 -0.10 -24.14
CA TRP A 79 3.16 0.29 -22.76
C TRP A 79 1.94 1.19 -22.63
N ASP A 80 1.08 0.86 -21.66
CA ASP A 80 -0.06 1.67 -21.32
C ASP A 80 0.34 2.97 -20.60
N ARG A 81 -0.63 3.85 -20.38
CA ARG A 81 -0.40 5.13 -19.69
C ARG A 81 0.16 4.93 -18.29
N SER A 82 -0.31 3.93 -17.55
CA SER A 82 0.16 3.60 -16.20
C SER A 82 1.65 3.23 -16.19
N THR A 83 2.07 2.38 -17.12
CA THR A 83 3.47 1.92 -17.23
C THR A 83 4.38 3.07 -17.66
N ARG A 84 3.93 3.93 -18.59
CA ARG A 84 4.66 5.13 -18.99
C ARG A 84 4.84 6.12 -17.84
N LEU A 85 3.81 6.34 -17.03
CA LEU A 85 3.88 7.17 -15.82
C LEU A 85 4.91 6.64 -14.82
N LEU A 86 4.85 5.34 -14.51
CA LEU A 86 5.79 4.71 -13.59
C LEU A 86 7.22 4.77 -14.13
N TRP A 87 7.44 4.39 -15.39
CA TRP A 87 8.75 4.43 -16.03
C TRP A 87 9.36 5.83 -16.01
N ALA A 88 8.58 6.84 -16.37
CA ALA A 88 9.07 8.21 -16.44
C ALA A 88 9.50 8.74 -15.07
N ALA A 89 8.73 8.47 -14.01
CA ALA A 89 9.11 8.84 -12.65
C ALA A 89 10.35 8.08 -12.16
N VAL A 90 10.46 6.78 -12.43
CA VAL A 90 11.62 5.98 -12.02
C VAL A 90 12.88 6.38 -12.80
N SER A 91 12.74 6.65 -14.10
CA SER A 91 13.85 7.10 -14.95
C SER A 91 14.42 8.42 -14.46
N ASP A 92 13.56 9.39 -14.14
CA ASP A 92 13.98 10.67 -13.55
C ASP A 92 14.69 10.47 -12.22
N ALA A 93 14.17 9.59 -11.35
CA ALA A 93 14.76 9.34 -10.04
C ALA A 93 16.16 8.71 -10.15
N LEU A 94 16.37 7.84 -11.15
CA LEU A 94 17.68 7.24 -11.45
C LEU A 94 18.64 8.26 -12.06
N VAL A 95 18.17 9.10 -13.00
CA VAL A 95 18.97 10.18 -13.57
C VAL A 95 19.38 11.18 -12.48
N ASP A 96 18.49 11.50 -11.55
CA ASP A 96 18.79 12.37 -10.42
C ASP A 96 19.80 11.73 -9.45
N ALA A 97 19.70 10.42 -9.20
CA ALA A 97 20.59 9.69 -8.30
C ALA A 97 22.01 9.45 -8.87
N CYS A 98 22.13 9.10 -10.16
CA CYS A 98 23.40 8.68 -10.75
C CYS A 98 23.66 9.18 -12.18
N GLY A 99 22.87 10.11 -12.70
CA GLY A 99 23.06 10.70 -14.04
C GLY A 99 22.72 9.78 -15.20
N SER A 100 22.05 8.64 -14.95
CA SER A 100 21.73 7.62 -15.93
C SER A 100 20.46 6.88 -15.54
N THR A 101 19.70 6.37 -16.53
CA THR A 101 18.58 5.45 -16.30
C THR A 101 19.02 4.01 -16.05
N ALA A 102 20.31 3.70 -16.26
CA ALA A 102 20.85 2.37 -16.01
C ALA A 102 21.11 2.17 -14.51
N ILE A 103 20.27 1.36 -13.87
CA ILE A 103 20.35 1.07 -12.42
C ILE A 103 21.70 0.49 -11.98
N THR A 104 22.44 -0.15 -12.89
CA THR A 104 23.80 -0.65 -12.66
C THR A 104 24.80 0.45 -12.29
N CYS A 105 24.53 1.71 -12.64
CA CYS A 105 25.36 2.85 -12.26
C CYS A 105 25.37 3.10 -10.74
N LEU A 106 24.41 2.55 -10.00
CA LEU A 106 24.37 2.62 -8.53
C LEU A 106 25.28 1.57 -7.87
N GLY A 107 25.88 0.65 -8.63
CA GLY A 107 26.89 -0.29 -8.13
C GLY A 107 26.35 -1.40 -7.23
N VAL A 108 25.03 -1.58 -7.16
CA VAL A 108 24.37 -2.62 -6.35
C VAL A 108 24.01 -3.83 -7.22
N PRO A 109 24.30 -5.08 -6.79
CA PRO A 109 23.90 -6.28 -7.52
C PRO A 109 22.38 -6.34 -7.73
N ALA A 110 21.93 -6.73 -8.92
CA ALA A 110 20.50 -6.71 -9.29
C ALA A 110 19.56 -7.47 -8.33
N HIS A 111 20.03 -8.54 -7.68
CA HIS A 111 19.25 -9.32 -6.69
C HIS A 111 19.15 -8.65 -5.31
N ARG A 112 19.96 -7.60 -5.07
CA ARG A 112 19.95 -6.73 -3.89
C ARG A 112 19.23 -5.41 -4.15
N VAL A 113 18.51 -5.30 -5.27
CA VAL A 113 17.71 -4.14 -5.64
C VAL A 113 16.23 -4.52 -5.59
N ALA A 114 15.40 -3.70 -4.95
CA ALA A 114 13.95 -3.84 -4.97
C ALA A 114 13.27 -2.75 -5.80
N LEU A 115 12.12 -3.07 -6.40
CA LEU A 115 11.16 -2.10 -6.94
C LEU A 115 9.83 -2.27 -6.22
N ILE A 116 9.46 -1.29 -5.40
CA ILE A 116 8.19 -1.27 -4.67
C ILE A 116 7.34 -0.14 -5.22
N SER A 117 6.18 -0.46 -5.77
CA SER A 117 5.28 0.55 -6.32
C SER A 117 3.97 0.61 -5.55
N GLY A 118 3.30 1.75 -5.60
CA GLY A 118 1.96 1.97 -5.07
C GLY A 118 1.03 2.44 -6.17
N THR A 119 -0.10 1.75 -6.34
CA THR A 119 -1.13 2.10 -7.34
C THR A 119 -2.51 1.74 -6.80
N SER A 120 -3.54 2.34 -7.37
CA SER A 120 -4.93 1.96 -7.20
C SER A 120 -5.69 1.80 -8.52
N CYS A 121 -5.04 2.09 -9.64
CA CYS A 121 -5.64 2.16 -10.97
C CYS A 121 -4.89 1.37 -12.06
N SER A 122 -3.67 0.87 -11.81
CA SER A 122 -2.93 0.09 -12.81
C SER A 122 -3.76 -1.10 -13.30
N GLY A 123 -3.74 -1.34 -14.61
CA GLY A 123 -4.53 -2.39 -15.26
C GLY A 123 -6.02 -2.06 -15.46
N ILE A 124 -6.61 -1.11 -14.73
CA ILE A 124 -8.05 -0.78 -14.83
C ILE A 124 -8.43 -0.26 -16.23
N GLY A 125 -7.60 0.59 -16.83
CA GLY A 125 -7.85 1.09 -18.19
C GLY A 125 -7.88 -0.03 -19.24
N ARG A 126 -6.93 -0.97 -19.13
CA ARG A 126 -6.84 -2.16 -20.00
C ARG A 126 -8.03 -3.09 -19.80
N LEU A 127 -8.43 -3.33 -18.55
CA LEU A 127 -9.65 -4.06 -18.20
C LEU A 127 -10.88 -3.43 -18.86
N GLY A 128 -11.07 -2.12 -18.68
CA GLY A 128 -12.21 -1.40 -19.26
C GLY A 128 -12.23 -1.45 -20.80
N GLN A 129 -11.06 -1.36 -21.44
CA GLN A 129 -10.94 -1.52 -22.88
C GLN A 129 -11.32 -2.94 -23.34
N ALA A 130 -10.77 -3.97 -22.70
CA ALA A 130 -11.06 -5.35 -23.04
C ALA A 130 -12.57 -5.66 -22.95
N LEU A 131 -13.22 -5.18 -21.89
CA LEU A 131 -14.67 -5.36 -21.70
C LEU A 131 -15.50 -4.68 -22.80
N ARG A 132 -15.14 -3.47 -23.23
CA ARG A 132 -15.82 -2.78 -24.34
C ARG A 132 -15.62 -3.49 -25.68
N GLU A 133 -14.47 -4.12 -25.89
CA GLU A 133 -14.15 -4.88 -27.10
C GLU A 133 -14.71 -6.31 -27.08
N GLY A 134 -15.38 -6.73 -25.99
CA GLY A 134 -15.87 -8.09 -25.81
C GLY A 134 -14.74 -9.13 -25.65
N LYS A 135 -13.53 -8.67 -25.30
CA LYS A 135 -12.36 -9.51 -25.08
C LYS A 135 -12.30 -9.99 -23.62
N PRO A 136 -11.72 -11.17 -23.36
CA PRO A 136 -11.44 -11.62 -22.00
C PRO A 136 -10.56 -10.57 -21.28
N PRO A 137 -10.78 -10.31 -19.98
CA PRO A 137 -9.91 -9.45 -19.17
C PRO A 137 -8.48 -9.96 -18.98
N GLU A 138 -8.14 -11.11 -19.56
CA GLU A 138 -6.97 -11.91 -19.21
C GLU A 138 -5.71 -11.56 -19.98
N HIS A 139 -5.58 -10.29 -20.37
CA HIS A 139 -4.27 -9.79 -20.71
C HIS A 139 -3.47 -9.67 -19.41
N GLU A 140 -2.26 -10.24 -19.38
CA GLU A 140 -1.28 -9.99 -18.30
C GLU A 140 -1.18 -8.48 -17.98
N ASP A 141 -1.42 -7.64 -18.99
CA ASP A 141 -1.44 -6.17 -18.95
C ASP A 141 -2.62 -5.53 -18.17
N ALA A 142 -3.68 -6.28 -17.83
CA ALA A 142 -4.86 -5.77 -17.12
C ALA A 142 -4.82 -6.01 -15.60
N THR A 143 -3.68 -6.45 -15.09
CA THR A 143 -3.43 -6.66 -13.66
C THR A 143 -2.82 -5.42 -13.01
N TYR A 144 -3.01 -5.24 -11.71
CA TYR A 144 -2.41 -4.12 -10.96
C TYR A 144 -0.87 -4.17 -10.93
N PHE A 145 -0.28 -5.34 -11.15
CA PHE A 145 1.17 -5.53 -11.09
C PHE A 145 1.88 -5.42 -12.45
N ALA A 146 1.14 -5.42 -13.56
CA ALA A 146 1.69 -5.41 -14.92
C ALA A 146 2.71 -4.29 -15.15
N SER A 147 2.33 -3.05 -14.82
CA SER A 147 3.20 -1.87 -14.99
C SER A 147 4.49 -1.99 -14.19
N THR A 148 4.39 -2.51 -12.96
CA THR A 148 5.55 -2.65 -12.06
C THR A 148 6.49 -3.73 -12.56
N HIS A 149 5.96 -4.87 -13.00
CA HIS A 149 6.77 -5.93 -13.59
C HIS A 149 7.45 -5.47 -14.90
N ALA A 150 6.73 -4.78 -15.78
CA ALA A 150 7.30 -4.26 -17.03
C ALA A 150 8.48 -3.31 -16.76
N VAL A 151 8.34 -2.40 -15.79
CA VAL A 151 9.43 -1.50 -15.38
C VAL A 151 10.57 -2.25 -14.69
N ALA A 152 10.28 -3.22 -13.82
CA ALA A 152 11.31 -4.05 -13.20
C ALA A 152 12.13 -4.83 -14.24
N THR A 153 11.48 -5.41 -15.24
CA THR A 153 12.12 -6.11 -16.36
C THR A 153 13.00 -5.16 -17.15
N GLN A 154 12.51 -3.95 -17.48
CA GLN A 154 13.30 -2.95 -18.20
C GLN A 154 14.56 -2.52 -17.42
N LEU A 155 14.45 -2.42 -16.09
CA LEU A 155 15.58 -2.06 -15.23
C LEU A 155 16.53 -3.24 -14.95
N GLY A 156 16.12 -4.48 -15.23
CA GLY A 156 16.88 -5.68 -14.85
C GLY A 156 16.92 -5.92 -13.34
N VAL A 157 15.86 -5.56 -12.61
CA VAL A 157 15.73 -5.84 -11.18
C VAL A 157 15.49 -7.34 -10.95
N LEU A 158 16.27 -7.96 -10.08
CA LEU A 158 16.15 -9.39 -9.73
C LEU A 158 15.82 -9.62 -8.25
N GLY A 159 15.76 -8.56 -7.44
CA GLY A 159 15.27 -8.63 -6.06
C GLY A 159 13.75 -8.46 -5.98
N PRO A 160 13.21 -8.13 -4.79
CA PRO A 160 11.77 -8.01 -4.58
C PRO A 160 11.09 -7.00 -5.50
N VAL A 161 10.02 -7.42 -6.17
CA VAL A 161 9.14 -6.56 -6.96
C VAL A 161 7.73 -6.66 -6.38
N LEU A 162 7.29 -5.61 -5.66
CA LEU A 162 6.03 -5.62 -4.93
C LEU A 162 5.15 -4.43 -5.32
N VAL A 163 3.84 -4.66 -5.35
CA VAL A 163 2.85 -3.58 -5.49
C VAL A 163 2.05 -3.45 -4.21
N VAL A 164 1.95 -2.24 -3.68
CA VAL A 164 1.14 -1.90 -2.51
C VAL A 164 -0.20 -1.34 -2.98
N GLY A 165 -1.28 -2.01 -2.58
CA GLY A 165 -2.66 -1.66 -2.92
C GLY A 165 -3.42 -1.06 -1.75
N ALA A 166 -3.08 0.16 -1.34
CA ALA A 166 -3.71 0.88 -0.23
C ALA A 166 -4.52 2.11 -0.67
N VAL A 167 -5.09 2.07 -1.88
CA VAL A 167 -5.83 3.19 -2.49
C VAL A 167 -4.99 4.47 -2.43
N CYS A 168 -5.50 5.52 -1.78
CA CYS A 168 -4.88 6.83 -1.65
C CYS A 168 -3.58 6.82 -0.83
N ALA A 169 -3.35 5.77 -0.03
CA ALA A 169 -2.13 5.59 0.78
C ALA A 169 -1.07 4.71 0.10
N SER A 170 -1.33 4.19 -1.11
CA SER A 170 -0.43 3.24 -1.79
C SER A 170 1.00 3.75 -1.92
N GLY A 171 1.23 4.96 -2.46
CA GLY A 171 2.58 5.50 -2.65
C GLY A 171 3.35 5.72 -1.35
N ALA A 172 2.69 6.21 -0.29
CA ALA A 172 3.34 6.40 1.01
C ALA A 172 3.71 5.05 1.65
N LEU A 173 2.84 4.05 1.54
CA LEU A 173 3.09 2.71 2.06
C LEU A 173 4.08 1.91 1.19
N ALA A 174 4.21 2.22 -0.10
CA ALA A 174 5.29 1.70 -0.94
C ALA A 174 6.66 2.20 -0.46
N ILE A 175 6.75 3.49 -0.09
CA ILE A 175 7.95 4.06 0.55
C ILE A 175 8.24 3.38 1.90
N ALA A 176 7.22 3.22 2.75
CA ALA A 176 7.39 2.52 4.03
C ALA A 176 7.85 1.06 3.83
N GLN A 177 7.25 0.34 2.88
CA GLN A 177 7.63 -1.04 2.57
C GLN A 177 9.07 -1.14 2.03
N ALA A 178 9.52 -0.19 1.22
CA ALA A 178 10.90 -0.11 0.75
C ALA A 178 11.89 0.20 1.88
N ALA A 179 11.56 1.16 2.74
CA ALA A 179 12.33 1.52 3.92
C ALA A 179 12.51 0.32 4.88
N GLU A 180 11.46 -0.45 5.08
CA GLU A 180 11.50 -1.68 5.87
C GLU A 180 12.36 -2.77 5.24
N LEU A 181 12.26 -3.03 3.93
CA LEU A 181 13.12 -4.04 3.27
C LEU A 181 14.60 -3.69 3.36
N LEU A 182 14.93 -2.39 3.32
CA LEU A 182 16.28 -1.88 3.57
C LEU A 182 16.67 -2.09 5.04
N ALA A 183 15.80 -1.72 5.98
CA ALA A 183 16.04 -1.84 7.41
C ALA A 183 16.26 -3.30 7.86
N ASP A 184 15.52 -4.23 7.26
CA ASP A 184 15.63 -5.68 7.47
C ASP A 184 16.85 -6.29 6.75
N GLY A 185 17.60 -5.52 5.97
CA GLY A 185 18.78 -5.98 5.23
C GLY A 185 18.48 -6.91 4.05
N VAL A 186 17.21 -6.98 3.62
CA VAL A 186 16.75 -7.80 2.47
C VAL A 186 17.36 -7.28 1.17
N VAL A 187 17.47 -5.96 1.03
CA VAL A 187 18.07 -5.27 -0.12
C VAL A 187 19.02 -4.18 0.34
N ASP A 188 19.92 -3.75 -0.55
CA ASP A 188 20.84 -2.62 -0.31
C ASP A 188 20.36 -1.34 -1.01
N LEU A 189 19.48 -1.49 -2.00
CA LEU A 189 18.87 -0.40 -2.76
C LEU A 189 17.39 -0.71 -2.98
N ALA A 190 16.54 0.28 -2.78
CA ALA A 190 15.13 0.17 -3.12
C ALA A 190 14.68 1.38 -3.94
N ILE A 191 13.92 1.12 -5.01
CA ILE A 191 13.15 2.13 -5.71
C ILE A 191 11.74 2.06 -5.16
N ALA A 192 11.28 3.13 -4.52
CA ALA A 192 9.91 3.27 -4.06
C ALA A 192 9.17 4.23 -5.01
N ALA A 193 8.01 3.82 -5.53
CA ALA A 193 7.23 4.64 -6.44
C ALA A 193 5.75 4.66 -6.10
N GLY A 194 5.04 5.72 -6.49
CA GLY A 194 3.59 5.78 -6.52
C GLY A 194 3.14 6.34 -7.86
N PHE A 195 2.12 5.76 -8.49
CA PHE A 195 1.63 6.19 -9.80
C PHE A 195 0.15 5.85 -9.94
N ASP A 196 -0.61 6.68 -10.65
CA ASP A 196 -1.95 6.33 -11.14
C ASP A 196 -2.35 7.22 -12.34
N PRO A 197 -2.88 6.64 -13.43
CA PRO A 197 -3.52 7.38 -14.50
C PRO A 197 -4.93 7.86 -14.13
N LEU A 198 -5.46 8.84 -14.88
CA LEU A 198 -6.89 9.17 -14.84
C LEU A 198 -7.71 8.19 -15.69
N GLU A 199 -8.65 7.50 -15.03
CA GLU A 199 -9.53 6.51 -15.69
C GLU A 199 -11.01 6.86 -15.48
N PRO A 200 -11.86 6.87 -16.53
CA PRO A 200 -13.29 7.11 -16.39
C PRO A 200 -14.00 6.15 -15.44
N PHE A 201 -13.56 4.89 -15.35
CA PHE A 201 -14.04 3.91 -14.38
C PHE A 201 -13.95 4.45 -12.95
N VAL A 202 -12.79 4.99 -12.59
CA VAL A 202 -12.50 5.51 -11.25
C VAL A 202 -13.31 6.79 -11.01
N GLY A 203 -13.34 7.69 -12.01
CA GLY A 203 -14.16 8.90 -11.97
C GLY A 203 -15.63 8.63 -11.69
N LEU A 204 -16.25 7.72 -12.44
CA LEU A 204 -17.64 7.30 -12.26
C LEU A 204 -17.87 6.67 -10.89
N GLY A 205 -16.92 5.88 -10.42
CA GLY A 205 -16.94 5.27 -9.10
C GLY A 205 -17.02 6.31 -7.97
N PHE A 206 -16.06 7.24 -7.92
CA PHE A 206 -16.09 8.34 -6.96
C PHE A 206 -17.34 9.23 -7.11
N ASP A 207 -17.83 9.41 -8.34
CA ASP A 207 -19.08 10.14 -8.58
C ASP A 207 -20.28 9.42 -7.92
N THR A 208 -20.39 8.10 -8.05
CA THR A 208 -21.48 7.35 -7.39
C THR A 208 -21.43 7.40 -5.86
N LEU A 209 -20.25 7.54 -5.28
CA LEU A 209 -20.07 7.73 -3.84
C LEU A 209 -20.43 9.15 -3.38
N GLY A 210 -20.65 10.09 -4.30
CA GLY A 210 -20.86 11.50 -3.95
C GLY A 210 -19.57 12.20 -3.50
N ALA A 211 -18.39 11.66 -3.85
CA ALA A 211 -17.11 12.11 -3.34
C ALA A 211 -16.44 13.20 -4.22
N LEU A 212 -16.96 13.46 -5.42
CA LEU A 212 -16.41 14.46 -6.35
C LEU A 212 -17.00 15.85 -6.14
N SER A 213 -16.24 16.87 -6.51
CA SER A 213 -16.62 18.29 -6.49
C SER A 213 -16.12 19.04 -7.73
N ASP A 214 -16.59 20.27 -7.89
CA ASP A 214 -16.14 21.23 -8.90
C ASP A 214 -14.72 21.77 -8.65
N ALA A 215 -14.33 21.89 -7.38
CA ALA A 215 -13.02 22.33 -6.96
C ALA A 215 -12.69 21.79 -5.56
N PRO A 216 -11.44 21.38 -5.31
CA PRO A 216 -11.01 20.98 -3.99
C PRO A 216 -11.02 22.19 -3.05
N ARG A 217 -11.54 22.00 -1.84
CA ARG A 217 -11.57 23.04 -0.80
C ARG A 217 -11.01 22.50 0.53
N PRO A 218 -9.74 22.06 0.58
CA PRO A 218 -9.19 21.43 1.77
C PRO A 218 -9.29 22.34 2.99
N PHE A 219 -9.89 21.82 4.07
CA PHE A 219 -10.08 22.49 5.36
C PHE A 219 -10.83 23.83 5.30
N ARG A 220 -11.56 24.11 4.20
CA ARG A 220 -12.38 25.32 4.03
C ARG A 220 -13.86 25.04 4.21
N ALA A 221 -14.59 26.07 4.59
CA ALA A 221 -16.04 26.06 4.64
C ALA A 221 -16.60 25.79 3.24
N GLY A 222 -17.63 24.94 3.17
CA GLY A 222 -18.26 24.57 1.90
C GLY A 222 -17.51 23.50 1.10
N ARG A 223 -16.51 22.83 1.70
CA ARG A 223 -15.91 21.61 1.14
C ARG A 223 -16.95 20.51 0.96
N ARG A 224 -16.89 19.81 -0.18
CA ARG A 224 -17.92 18.84 -0.61
C ARG A 224 -17.34 17.55 -1.18
N GLY A 225 -16.07 17.54 -1.54
CA GLY A 225 -15.49 16.47 -2.32
C GLY A 225 -14.09 16.81 -2.79
N LEU A 226 -13.52 15.88 -3.53
CA LEU A 226 -12.21 16.00 -4.17
C LEU A 226 -12.36 16.24 -5.68
N VAL A 227 -11.25 16.56 -6.33
CA VAL A 227 -11.08 16.49 -7.79
C VAL A 227 -9.99 15.46 -8.07
N LEU A 228 -10.16 14.61 -9.08
CA LEU A 228 -9.16 13.60 -9.42
C LEU A 228 -7.99 14.23 -10.16
N GLY A 229 -6.79 13.78 -9.82
CA GLY A 229 -5.55 14.12 -10.49
C GLY A 229 -4.86 12.88 -11.02
N GLU A 230 -3.88 13.10 -11.90
CA GLU A 230 -2.98 12.09 -12.41
C GLU A 230 -1.55 12.38 -11.94
N GLY A 231 -0.74 11.34 -11.73
CA GLY A 231 0.67 11.57 -11.48
C GLY A 231 1.48 10.31 -11.24
N ALA A 232 2.79 10.51 -11.12
CA ALA A 232 3.74 9.52 -10.63
C ALA A 232 4.90 10.20 -9.91
N ALA A 233 5.44 9.53 -8.91
CA ALA A 233 6.71 9.90 -8.29
C ALA A 233 7.50 8.66 -7.88
N ALA A 234 8.83 8.75 -7.90
CA ALA A 234 9.73 7.70 -7.46
C ALA A 234 10.88 8.27 -6.63
N LEU A 235 11.40 7.45 -5.71
CA LEU A 235 12.53 7.74 -4.84
C LEU A 235 13.53 6.58 -4.87
N VAL A 236 14.82 6.90 -4.99
CA VAL A 236 15.92 5.94 -4.88
C VAL A 236 16.46 5.96 -3.44
N LEU A 237 16.35 4.83 -2.75
CA LEU A 237 16.56 4.71 -1.30
C LEU A 237 17.69 3.73 -0.97
N SER A 238 18.52 4.05 0.02
CA SER A 238 19.46 3.08 0.62
C SER A 238 19.79 3.40 2.08
N LEU A 239 20.44 2.46 2.78
CA LEU A 239 21.01 2.72 4.12
C LEU A 239 22.33 3.49 4.07
N HIS A 240 22.97 3.57 2.90
CA HIS A 240 24.29 4.16 2.78
C HIS A 240 24.17 5.69 2.61
N PRO A 241 24.86 6.49 3.44
CA PRO A 241 24.82 7.95 3.34
C PRO A 241 25.65 8.50 2.17
N GLY A 242 26.37 7.65 1.42
CA GLY A 242 27.26 8.08 0.34
C GLY A 242 26.50 8.54 -0.90
N GLY A 243 27.05 9.50 -1.64
CA GLY A 243 26.41 10.11 -2.81
C GLY A 243 25.78 11.48 -2.53
N ALA A 244 25.05 12.03 -3.51
CA ALA A 244 24.27 13.24 -3.33
C ALA A 244 22.97 12.88 -2.57
N ARG A 245 22.72 13.53 -1.43
CA ARG A 245 21.52 13.29 -0.60
C ARG A 245 20.51 14.42 -0.74
N ARG A 246 19.23 14.07 -0.84
CA ARG A 246 18.11 15.03 -0.80
C ARG A 246 17.42 15.12 0.56
N GLY A 247 17.70 14.17 1.43
CA GLY A 247 17.13 14.09 2.76
C GLY A 247 16.99 12.65 3.21
N VAL A 248 16.13 12.44 4.19
CA VAL A 248 16.03 11.19 4.92
C VAL A 248 14.57 10.86 5.19
N ILE A 249 14.19 9.59 4.99
CA ILE A 249 12.98 9.02 5.58
C ILE A 249 13.39 8.50 6.96
N ALA A 250 13.05 9.26 8.00
CA ALA A 250 13.50 8.99 9.37
C ALA A 250 12.63 7.94 10.07
N GLY A 251 11.35 7.86 9.70
CA GLY A 251 10.44 6.86 10.24
C GLY A 251 9.18 6.75 9.43
N TRP A 252 8.45 5.66 9.65
CA TRP A 252 7.23 5.35 8.95
C TRP A 252 6.27 4.59 9.86
N GLY A 253 4.98 4.72 9.60
CA GLY A 253 3.94 4.06 10.38
C GLY A 253 2.72 3.77 9.52
N SER A 254 2.10 2.63 9.76
CA SER A 254 0.80 2.30 9.17
C SER A 254 -0.20 1.89 10.25
N SER A 255 -1.48 2.02 9.95
CA SER A 255 -2.56 1.65 10.85
C SER A 255 -3.83 1.26 10.09
N MET A 256 -4.83 0.84 10.86
CA MET A 256 -6.17 0.55 10.37
C MET A 256 -7.22 1.25 11.23
N ASP A 257 -8.18 1.90 10.59
CA ASP A 257 -9.30 2.57 11.27
C ASP A 257 -10.25 1.58 11.98
N ALA A 258 -10.49 0.41 11.35
CA ALA A 258 -11.49 -0.57 11.79
C ALA A 258 -12.89 0.03 12.05
N HIS A 259 -13.31 0.99 11.23
CA HIS A 259 -14.54 1.76 11.44
C HIS A 259 -15.60 1.55 10.34
N HIS A 260 -15.28 1.96 9.12
CA HIS A 260 -16.17 1.89 7.97
C HIS A 260 -15.36 1.74 6.69
N LEU A 261 -15.95 1.11 5.66
CA LEU A 261 -15.25 0.81 4.42
C LEU A 261 -14.88 2.08 3.64
N THR A 262 -15.77 3.08 3.60
CA THR A 262 -15.59 4.31 2.82
C THR A 262 -15.57 5.59 3.66
N ALA A 263 -15.66 5.48 4.99
CA ALA A 263 -15.67 6.63 5.88
C ALA A 263 -14.57 6.43 6.93
N PRO A 264 -13.75 7.45 7.19
CA PRO A 264 -12.69 7.34 8.19
C PRO A 264 -13.28 7.34 9.60
N HIS A 265 -12.49 6.92 10.59
CA HIS A 265 -12.90 7.06 11.99
C HIS A 265 -13.07 8.57 12.33
N PRO A 266 -14.23 9.03 12.83
CA PRO A 266 -14.50 10.47 12.99
C PRO A 266 -13.56 11.19 13.97
N GLN A 267 -12.96 10.45 14.91
CA GLN A 267 -11.96 10.97 15.87
C GLN A 267 -10.51 10.84 15.39
N GLY A 268 -10.30 10.37 14.16
CA GLY A 268 -8.96 10.22 13.55
C GLY A 268 -8.05 9.21 14.23
N GLU A 269 -8.61 8.19 14.87
CA GLU A 269 -7.84 7.21 15.65
C GLU A 269 -6.81 6.45 14.83
N GLY A 270 -7.12 6.04 13.60
CA GLY A 270 -6.13 5.40 12.73
C GLY A 270 -5.02 6.36 12.33
N VAL A 271 -5.32 7.61 11.96
CA VAL A 271 -4.29 8.61 11.62
C VAL A 271 -3.38 8.91 12.81
N VAL A 272 -3.94 9.05 14.03
CA VAL A 272 -3.14 9.20 15.27
C VAL A 272 -2.19 8.02 15.43
N LEU A 273 -2.68 6.78 15.32
CA LEU A 273 -1.84 5.58 15.45
C LEU A 273 -0.74 5.51 14.38
N ALA A 274 -1.01 5.94 13.15
CA ALA A 274 -0.01 5.97 12.09
C ALA A 274 1.09 6.99 12.41
N ILE A 275 0.72 8.19 12.88
CA ILE A 275 1.65 9.24 13.29
C ILE A 275 2.52 8.77 14.46
N GLU A 276 1.91 8.25 15.52
CA GLU A 276 2.62 7.77 16.71
C GLU A 276 3.61 6.67 16.36
N ARG A 277 3.24 5.73 15.48
CA ARG A 277 4.15 4.68 15.00
C ARG A 277 5.30 5.25 14.17
N ALA A 278 5.03 6.23 13.31
CA ALA A 278 6.07 6.87 12.50
C ALA A 278 7.05 7.68 13.33
N LEU A 279 6.56 8.39 14.35
CA LEU A 279 7.37 9.11 15.35
C LEU A 279 8.21 8.14 16.18
N ALA A 280 7.61 7.05 16.68
CA ALA A 280 8.32 6.02 17.42
C ALA A 280 9.40 5.34 16.57
N CYS A 281 9.10 5.04 15.30
CA CYS A 281 10.06 4.52 14.32
C CYS A 281 11.23 5.49 14.11
N ALA A 282 10.94 6.79 14.03
CA ALA A 282 11.96 7.84 13.90
C ALA A 282 12.72 8.13 15.20
N GLY A 283 12.26 7.65 16.36
CA GLY A 283 12.78 8.04 17.67
C GLY A 283 12.59 9.53 17.98
N LEU A 284 11.50 10.14 17.46
CA LEU A 284 11.20 11.55 17.63
C LEU A 284 9.95 11.77 18.47
N GLU A 285 9.98 12.79 19.30
CA GLU A 285 8.79 13.30 19.99
C GLU A 285 7.93 14.17 19.04
N PRO A 286 6.61 14.28 19.25
CA PRO A 286 5.73 15.12 18.43
C PRO A 286 6.24 16.56 18.26
N GLU A 287 6.95 17.09 19.25
CA GLU A 287 7.47 18.46 19.28
C GLU A 287 8.50 18.72 18.17
N ALA A 288 9.21 17.70 17.69
CA ALA A 288 10.22 17.83 16.65
C ALA A 288 9.62 18.13 15.26
N VAL A 289 8.33 17.84 15.07
CA VAL A 289 7.61 18.09 13.82
C VAL A 289 7.05 19.51 13.81
N GLY A 290 7.51 20.34 12.88
CA GLY A 290 7.01 21.70 12.67
C GLY A 290 6.06 21.85 11.48
N VAL A 291 5.99 20.86 10.59
CA VAL A 291 5.18 20.90 9.37
C VAL A 291 4.42 19.59 9.19
N ILE A 292 3.15 19.69 8.85
CA ILE A 292 2.24 18.58 8.54
C ILE A 292 1.84 18.71 7.07
N ASN A 293 2.28 17.76 6.26
CA ASN A 293 1.76 17.55 4.92
C ASN A 293 0.54 16.63 5.02
N ALA A 294 -0.65 17.22 4.98
CA ALA A 294 -1.90 16.56 5.25
C ALA A 294 -2.43 15.79 4.02
N HIS A 295 -3.25 14.76 4.28
CA HIS A 295 -3.99 14.09 3.24
C HIS A 295 -5.01 15.05 2.58
N GLY A 296 -5.70 15.91 3.33
CA GLY A 296 -6.33 17.15 2.87
C GLY A 296 -7.09 17.06 1.54
N THR A 297 -8.09 16.20 1.44
CA THR A 297 -8.80 15.95 0.17
C THR A 297 -9.88 16.98 -0.17
N GLY A 298 -10.32 17.79 0.79
CA GLY A 298 -11.50 18.64 0.62
C GLY A 298 -12.82 17.88 0.80
N THR A 299 -12.77 16.63 1.26
CA THR A 299 -13.98 15.89 1.63
C THR A 299 -14.38 16.24 3.07
N GLN A 300 -15.68 16.20 3.35
CA GLN A 300 -16.20 16.64 4.65
C GLN A 300 -15.64 15.82 5.81
N PHE A 301 -15.67 14.49 5.66
CA PHE A 301 -15.26 13.56 6.72
C PHE A 301 -13.75 13.50 6.88
N ASN A 302 -12.97 13.49 5.79
CA ASN A 302 -11.53 13.34 5.88
C ASN A 302 -10.88 14.54 6.55
N ASP A 303 -11.17 15.75 6.09
CA ASP A 303 -10.51 16.96 6.62
C ASP A 303 -10.91 17.22 8.09
N ALA A 304 -12.14 16.90 8.47
CA ALA A 304 -12.57 16.97 9.87
C ALA A 304 -11.84 15.94 10.75
N MET A 305 -11.73 14.71 10.25
CA MET A 305 -11.01 13.62 10.92
C MET A 305 -9.52 13.95 11.11
N GLU A 306 -8.86 14.47 10.07
CA GLU A 306 -7.46 14.85 10.14
C GLU A 306 -7.23 16.00 11.11
N SER A 307 -8.08 17.02 11.09
CA SER A 307 -8.00 18.12 12.06
C SER A 307 -8.14 17.59 13.50
N ALA A 308 -9.08 16.68 13.75
CA ALA A 308 -9.21 16.05 15.06
C ALA A 308 -7.97 15.22 15.44
N ALA A 309 -7.41 14.45 14.51
CA ALA A 309 -6.19 13.69 14.72
C ALA A 309 -5.01 14.60 15.07
N PHE A 310 -4.81 15.68 14.31
CA PHE A 310 -3.71 16.62 14.54
C PHE A 310 -3.85 17.32 15.89
N CYS A 311 -5.08 17.69 16.29
CA CYS A 311 -5.32 18.28 17.60
C CYS A 311 -5.05 17.31 18.75
N ARG A 312 -5.25 16.01 18.55
CA ARG A 312 -4.94 14.99 19.55
C ARG A 312 -3.43 14.78 19.73
N VAL A 313 -2.66 14.84 18.64
CA VAL A 313 -1.21 14.66 18.68
C VAL A 313 -0.49 15.92 19.17
N TRP A 314 -0.87 17.10 18.66
CA TRP A 314 -0.14 18.36 18.89
C TRP A 314 -0.88 19.41 19.71
N GLY A 315 -2.14 19.16 20.09
CA GLY A 315 -2.98 20.13 20.81
C GLY A 315 -3.75 21.08 19.87
N ALA A 316 -4.50 22.01 20.47
CA ALA A 316 -5.36 22.96 19.75
C ALA A 316 -4.61 23.75 18.66
N ARG A 317 -5.31 24.09 17.57
CA ARG A 317 -4.74 24.70 16.35
C ARG A 317 -3.55 23.90 15.77
N ALA A 318 -3.52 22.60 16.00
CA ALA A 318 -2.39 21.69 15.77
C ALA A 318 -1.06 22.17 16.36
N GLY A 319 -1.09 22.79 17.55
CA GLY A 319 0.12 23.18 18.29
C GLY A 319 0.99 24.22 17.57
N GLY A 320 0.42 24.99 16.64
CA GLY A 320 1.14 25.97 15.81
C GLY A 320 1.96 25.36 14.67
N ARG A 321 1.74 24.08 14.32
CA ARG A 321 2.37 23.46 13.15
C ARG A 321 1.77 24.01 11.86
N LEU A 322 2.61 24.21 10.86
CA LEU A 322 2.15 24.56 9.52
C LEU A 322 1.51 23.33 8.88
N VAL A 323 0.25 23.44 8.46
CA VAL A 323 -0.45 22.39 7.73
C VAL A 323 -0.57 22.79 6.26
N HIS A 324 -0.23 21.91 5.34
CA HIS A 324 -0.46 22.14 3.91
C HIS A 324 -0.91 20.86 3.19
N THR A 325 -1.42 21.00 1.97
CA THR A 325 -1.67 19.89 1.06
C THR A 325 -1.55 20.37 -0.40
N VAL A 326 -1.08 19.50 -1.29
CA VAL A 326 -0.89 19.83 -2.71
C VAL A 326 -2.11 19.51 -3.58
N LYS A 327 -3.09 18.78 -3.03
CA LYS A 327 -4.26 18.29 -3.79
C LYS A 327 -5.16 19.40 -4.33
N GLY A 328 -5.05 20.59 -3.73
CA GLY A 328 -5.65 21.81 -4.25
C GLY A 328 -5.18 22.21 -5.65
N ALA A 329 -3.89 21.96 -5.94
CA ALA A 329 -3.23 22.39 -7.17
C ALA A 329 -3.24 21.28 -8.24
N ILE A 330 -2.95 20.04 -7.83
CA ILE A 330 -2.77 18.89 -8.74
C ILE A 330 -3.91 17.87 -8.70
N GLY A 331 -5.00 18.17 -8.00
CA GLY A 331 -6.04 17.19 -7.70
C GLY A 331 -5.54 16.07 -6.79
N HIS A 332 -6.41 15.10 -6.52
CA HIS A 332 -6.05 13.90 -5.79
C HIS A 332 -5.51 12.84 -6.76
N THR A 333 -4.19 12.66 -6.78
CA THR A 333 -3.46 11.73 -7.66
C THR A 333 -3.48 10.26 -7.20
N LEU A 334 -4.48 9.90 -6.39
CA LEU A 334 -4.75 8.52 -5.94
C LEU A 334 -3.49 7.83 -5.37
N GLY A 335 -3.07 6.70 -5.93
CA GLY A 335 -1.91 5.92 -5.50
C GLY A 335 -0.57 6.67 -5.62
N ALA A 336 -0.50 7.70 -6.47
CA ALA A 336 0.68 8.55 -6.59
C ALA A 336 0.79 9.61 -5.49
N ALA A 337 -0.31 9.92 -4.80
CA ALA A 337 -0.41 11.06 -3.88
C ALA A 337 0.69 11.04 -2.82
N GLY A 338 0.81 9.94 -2.07
CA GLY A 338 1.80 9.83 -0.99
C GLY A 338 3.26 9.94 -1.46
N ALA A 339 3.57 9.48 -2.67
CA ALA A 339 4.93 9.58 -3.21
C ALA A 339 5.27 11.01 -3.68
N ILE A 340 4.34 11.68 -4.37
CA ILE A 340 4.49 13.10 -4.76
C ILE A 340 4.61 13.97 -3.50
N GLU A 341 3.78 13.68 -2.50
CA GLU A 341 3.76 14.38 -1.21
C GLU A 341 5.05 14.20 -0.41
N ALA A 342 5.66 13.01 -0.43
CA ALA A 342 6.97 12.77 0.15
C ALA A 342 8.06 13.61 -0.53
N VAL A 343 8.06 13.71 -1.86
CA VAL A 343 9.02 14.55 -2.60
C VAL A 343 8.84 16.02 -2.26
N VAL A 344 7.60 16.52 -2.24
CA VAL A 344 7.31 17.92 -1.86
C VAL A 344 7.73 18.19 -0.41
N ALA A 345 7.52 17.26 0.52
CA ALA A 345 7.95 17.39 1.91
C ALA A 345 9.48 17.48 2.05
N LEU A 346 10.24 16.62 1.35
CA LEU A 346 11.71 16.65 1.34
C LEU A 346 12.26 17.96 0.78
N GLU A 347 11.67 18.43 -0.33
CA GLU A 347 12.09 19.68 -0.96
C GLU A 347 11.71 20.90 -0.11
N SER A 348 10.57 20.86 0.58
CA SER A 348 10.15 21.91 1.52
C SER A 348 11.15 22.03 2.68
N LEU A 349 11.63 20.90 3.22
CA LEU A 349 12.68 20.85 4.25
C LEU A 349 14.02 21.38 3.73
N THR A 350 14.41 20.96 2.53
CA THR A 350 15.70 21.34 1.93
C THR A 350 15.76 22.84 1.66
N ARG A 351 14.64 23.42 1.19
CA ARG A 351 14.51 24.84 0.83
C ARG A 351 14.09 25.73 2.01
N GLY A 352 13.64 25.15 3.12
CA GLY A 352 13.10 25.89 4.27
C GLY A 352 11.80 26.65 3.94
N LYS A 353 11.00 26.12 3.01
CA LYS A 353 9.83 26.81 2.46
C LYS A 353 8.70 25.83 2.20
N VAL A 354 7.54 26.08 2.82
CA VAL A 354 6.32 25.27 2.69
C VAL A 354 5.41 25.91 1.65
N PRO A 355 4.99 25.17 0.60
CA PRO A 355 4.12 25.71 -0.43
C PRO A 355 2.70 25.98 0.11
N PRO A 356 1.97 26.95 -0.47
CA PRO A 356 0.60 27.21 -0.12
C PRO A 356 -0.34 26.11 -0.62
N THR A 357 -1.38 25.85 0.16
CA THR A 357 -2.53 25.06 -0.26
C THR A 357 -3.40 25.92 -1.18
N VAL A 358 -3.51 25.52 -2.44
CA VAL A 358 -4.49 26.11 -3.38
C VAL A 358 -5.89 25.73 -2.93
N THR A 359 -6.68 26.71 -2.53
CA THR A 359 -8.01 26.47 -1.96
C THR A 359 -8.88 27.72 -2.07
N SER A 360 -10.18 27.58 -1.84
CA SER A 360 -11.14 28.70 -1.88
C SER A 360 -12.11 28.64 -0.71
N GLY A 361 -12.61 29.81 -0.30
CA GLY A 361 -13.51 29.96 0.83
C GLY A 361 -12.80 30.26 2.16
N GLU A 362 -13.61 30.56 3.17
CA GLU A 362 -13.15 30.85 4.53
C GLU A 362 -12.68 29.57 5.25
N PRO A 363 -11.79 29.66 6.26
CA PRO A 363 -11.46 28.52 7.12
C PRO A 363 -12.72 27.84 7.65
N ASP A 364 -12.75 26.50 7.68
CA ASP A 364 -13.88 25.81 8.29
C ASP A 364 -13.76 25.82 9.82
N PRO A 365 -14.76 26.30 10.58
CA PRO A 365 -14.74 26.28 12.04
C PRO A 365 -14.65 24.89 12.67
N SER A 366 -14.99 23.83 11.93
CA SER A 366 -14.83 22.43 12.36
C SER A 366 -13.41 21.89 12.18
N CYS A 367 -12.52 22.66 11.54
CA CYS A 367 -11.12 22.31 11.32
C CYS A 367 -10.20 23.29 12.08
N ASP A 368 -9.73 22.88 13.25
CA ASP A 368 -8.86 23.68 14.13
C ASP A 368 -7.37 23.49 13.78
N ILE A 369 -6.94 24.06 12.65
CA ILE A 369 -5.56 23.96 12.14
C ILE A 369 -5.04 25.29 11.58
N GLU A 370 -3.72 25.46 11.53
CA GLU A 370 -3.08 26.54 10.76
C GLU A 370 -2.77 26.06 9.33
N LEU A 371 -3.72 26.25 8.42
CA LEU A 371 -3.52 25.95 7.00
C LEU A 371 -2.66 27.02 6.33
N VAL A 372 -1.55 26.62 5.71
CA VAL A 372 -0.77 27.46 4.80
C VAL A 372 -1.58 27.66 3.53
N ALA A 373 -2.04 28.89 3.28
CA ALA A 373 -2.80 29.27 2.09
C ALA A 373 -2.45 30.69 1.66
N GLY A 374 -2.61 30.99 0.37
CA GLY A 374 -2.16 32.24 -0.23
C GLY A 374 -0.68 32.14 -0.57
N GLU A 375 0.19 32.74 0.24
CA GLU A 375 1.64 32.78 -0.01
C GLU A 375 2.38 31.61 0.67
N PRO A 376 3.50 31.13 0.08
CA PRO A 376 4.39 30.19 0.75
C PRO A 376 4.87 30.69 2.11
N ARG A 377 5.15 29.77 3.04
CA ARG A 377 5.64 30.10 4.39
C ARG A 377 7.06 29.58 4.60
N VAL A 378 7.93 30.42 5.14
CA VAL A 378 9.27 29.99 5.59
C VAL A 378 9.13 29.10 6.82
N SER A 379 9.93 28.04 6.88
CA SER A 379 9.97 27.10 8.00
C SER A 379 11.38 26.58 8.19
N ASP A 380 11.91 26.71 9.41
CA ASP A 380 13.18 26.12 9.82
C ASP A 380 13.00 24.73 10.46
N SER A 381 11.85 24.09 10.23
CA SER A 381 11.54 22.79 10.81
C SER A 381 12.54 21.73 10.35
N ALA A 382 13.02 20.93 11.30
CA ALA A 382 13.91 19.80 11.01
C ALA A 382 13.16 18.57 10.48
N ALA A 383 11.85 18.47 10.76
CA ALA A 383 11.02 17.34 10.38
C ALA A 383 9.67 17.75 9.78
N VAL A 384 9.22 16.98 8.81
CA VAL A 384 7.85 17.00 8.26
C VAL A 384 7.22 15.64 8.54
N VAL A 385 5.95 15.62 8.93
CA VAL A 385 5.12 14.42 8.84
C VAL A 385 4.24 14.50 7.59
N SER A 386 4.25 13.46 6.78
CA SER A 386 3.38 13.33 5.60
C SER A 386 2.35 12.24 5.81
N ILE A 387 1.07 12.57 5.66
CA ILE A 387 -0.06 11.71 6.00
C ILE A 387 -0.79 11.26 4.73
N SER A 388 -1.18 9.98 4.68
CA SER A 388 -2.06 9.45 3.65
C SER A 388 -3.11 8.54 4.26
N ALA A 389 -4.38 8.76 3.93
CA ALA A 389 -5.50 7.97 4.41
C ALA A 389 -6.24 7.33 3.23
N GLY A 390 -6.41 6.00 3.24
CA GLY A 390 -7.06 5.25 2.19
C GLY A 390 -8.47 4.80 2.56
N PHE A 391 -9.34 4.63 1.56
CA PHE A 391 -10.54 3.81 1.72
C PHE A 391 -10.17 2.39 2.18
N GLY A 392 -11.09 1.74 2.90
CA GLY A 392 -10.81 0.52 3.66
C GLY A 392 -10.10 0.78 5.00
N GLY A 393 -9.73 2.03 5.28
CA GLY A 393 -9.21 2.45 6.57
C GLY A 393 -7.71 2.22 6.77
N ILE A 394 -6.94 1.90 5.72
CA ILE A 394 -5.48 1.81 5.82
C ILE A 394 -4.92 3.23 5.80
N ASN A 395 -4.19 3.61 6.84
CA ASN A 395 -3.51 4.90 6.92
C ASN A 395 -1.99 4.70 6.92
N GLY A 396 -1.28 5.68 6.37
CA GLY A 396 0.17 5.75 6.35
C GLY A 396 0.67 7.12 6.83
N ALA A 397 1.80 7.12 7.53
CA ALA A 397 2.53 8.31 7.92
C ALA A 397 4.03 8.12 7.64
N LEU A 398 4.68 9.15 7.11
CA LEU A 398 6.12 9.20 6.91
C LEU A 398 6.69 10.39 7.67
N ILE A 399 7.79 10.19 8.39
CA ILE A 399 8.59 11.26 8.97
C ILE A 399 9.78 11.50 8.07
N LEU A 400 9.88 12.72 7.53
CA LEU A 400 10.95 13.13 6.64
C LEU A 400 11.79 14.20 7.34
N THR A 401 13.10 14.13 7.15
CA THR A 401 14.07 15.04 7.77
C THR A 401 15.13 15.46 6.76
N LYS A 402 15.75 16.62 6.97
CA LYS A 402 16.84 17.11 6.11
C LYS A 402 18.11 16.27 6.28
N ASP A 403 18.42 15.94 7.53
CA ASP A 403 19.58 15.15 7.93
C ASP A 403 19.17 14.15 9.01
N SER A 404 19.99 13.12 9.26
CA SER A 404 19.76 12.23 10.39
C SER A 404 19.73 13.01 11.71
N LEU A 405 18.61 12.97 12.42
CA LEU A 405 18.41 13.65 13.70
C LEU A 405 18.84 12.81 14.92
N GLY A 406 19.51 11.68 14.69
CA GLY A 406 19.91 10.72 15.72
C GLY A 406 19.57 9.29 15.31
N ALA A 407 20.07 8.32 16.09
CA ALA A 407 19.72 6.92 15.90
C ALA A 407 18.44 6.61 16.68
N ALA A 408 17.47 5.98 16.01
CA ALA A 408 16.23 5.55 16.65
C ALA A 408 16.51 4.55 17.79
N PRO A 409 15.67 4.51 18.83
CA PRO A 409 15.81 3.51 19.88
C PRO A 409 15.79 2.12 19.28
N ALA A 410 16.63 1.25 19.84
CA ALA A 410 16.80 -0.07 19.28
C ALA A 410 15.56 -0.94 19.50
N ILE A 411 15.26 -1.80 18.53
CA ILE A 411 14.16 -2.76 18.65
C ILE A 411 14.45 -3.65 19.87
N ALA A 412 13.44 -3.87 20.71
CA ALA A 412 13.53 -4.85 21.79
C ALA A 412 13.93 -6.23 21.24
N GLU A 413 14.48 -7.09 22.09
CA GLU A 413 14.88 -8.46 21.72
C GLU A 413 13.79 -9.12 20.84
N GLU A 414 14.17 -9.54 19.63
CA GLU A 414 13.22 -9.95 18.57
C GLU A 414 12.32 -11.07 19.10
N ARG A 415 11.02 -10.80 19.17
CA ARG A 415 10.07 -11.78 19.71
C ARG A 415 10.02 -12.97 18.77
N GLN A 416 10.13 -14.17 19.33
CA GLN A 416 9.98 -15.38 18.54
C GLN A 416 8.53 -15.50 18.03
N VAL A 417 8.34 -15.52 16.72
CA VAL A 417 7.02 -15.62 16.07
C VAL A 417 6.65 -17.08 15.81
N VAL A 418 5.39 -17.43 16.06
CA VAL A 418 4.84 -18.75 15.75
C VAL A 418 3.58 -18.64 14.90
N ILE A 419 3.39 -19.61 13.99
CA ILE A 419 2.09 -19.87 13.38
C ILE A 419 1.22 -20.56 14.43
N ARG A 420 0.13 -19.91 14.82
CA ARG A 420 -0.84 -20.43 15.79
C ARG A 420 -1.94 -21.25 15.15
N ALA A 421 -2.42 -20.78 14.02
CA ALA A 421 -3.48 -21.41 13.27
C ALA A 421 -3.36 -21.04 11.80
N SER A 422 -3.94 -21.90 10.95
CA SER A 422 -4.12 -21.62 9.55
C SER A 422 -5.43 -22.24 9.07
N ALA A 423 -5.95 -21.72 7.97
CA ALA A 423 -7.08 -22.29 7.26
C ALA A 423 -6.83 -22.16 5.76
N VAL A 424 -7.18 -23.20 5.01
CA VAL A 424 -7.04 -23.22 3.55
C VAL A 424 -8.36 -23.71 2.95
N TRP A 425 -8.88 -22.94 2.00
CA TRP A 425 -10.10 -23.23 1.27
C TRP A 425 -9.82 -23.20 -0.23
N VAL A 426 -10.28 -24.23 -0.95
CA VAL A 426 -10.10 -24.37 -2.39
C VAL A 426 -11.37 -24.97 -2.98
N ALA A 427 -11.92 -24.35 -4.04
CA ALA A 427 -13.05 -24.91 -4.80
C ALA A 427 -14.24 -25.40 -3.95
N GLY A 428 -14.65 -24.63 -2.95
CA GLY A 428 -15.79 -25.03 -2.10
C GLY A 428 -15.45 -26.01 -0.99
N ARG A 429 -14.19 -26.34 -0.73
CA ARG A 429 -13.80 -27.30 0.33
C ARG A 429 -12.71 -26.75 1.23
N TRP A 430 -12.80 -27.10 2.51
CA TRP A 430 -11.72 -26.89 3.48
C TRP A 430 -10.67 -28.00 3.34
N ILE A 431 -9.41 -27.60 3.26
CA ILE A 431 -8.29 -28.52 3.15
C ILE A 431 -7.75 -28.81 4.54
N SER A 432 -7.77 -30.09 4.93
CA SER A 432 -7.31 -30.58 6.24
C SER A 432 -5.96 -31.29 6.16
N SER A 433 -5.55 -31.73 4.97
CA SER A 433 -4.21 -32.29 4.70
C SER A 433 -3.69 -31.91 3.31
N LEU A 434 -2.37 -31.94 3.10
CA LEU A 434 -1.78 -31.67 1.78
C LEU A 434 -2.17 -32.71 0.72
N GLU A 435 -2.50 -33.93 1.12
CA GLU A 435 -2.91 -35.02 0.23
C GLU A 435 -4.29 -34.75 -0.39
N GLU A 436 -5.13 -33.94 0.27
CA GLU A 436 -6.45 -33.51 -0.23
C GLU A 436 -6.37 -32.49 -1.37
N LEU A 437 -5.23 -31.82 -1.57
CA LEU A 437 -5.02 -30.88 -2.69
C LEU A 437 -4.97 -31.57 -4.05
N ALA A 438 -4.72 -32.89 -4.10
CA ALA A 438 -4.56 -33.66 -5.34
C ALA A 438 -5.89 -34.08 -6.01
N LEU A 439 -7.05 -33.75 -5.44
CA LEU A 439 -8.36 -34.17 -5.94
C LEU A 439 -9.11 -33.00 -6.59
N GLU A 440 -9.04 -32.95 -7.92
CA GLU A 440 -9.67 -31.93 -8.76
C GLU A 440 -11.22 -32.01 -8.81
N ARG A 441 -11.81 -30.80 -8.93
CA ARG A 441 -13.17 -30.42 -9.37
C ARG A 441 -14.36 -30.74 -8.45
N SER A 442 -14.90 -29.70 -7.82
CA SER A 442 -16.35 -29.47 -7.76
C SER A 442 -16.69 -28.00 -7.48
N GLY A 443 -17.89 -27.57 -7.93
CA GLY A 443 -18.34 -26.17 -7.97
C GLY A 443 -18.59 -25.46 -6.63
N ILE A 444 -18.97 -24.19 -6.74
CA ILE A 444 -18.91 -23.17 -5.67
C ILE A 444 -20.28 -22.96 -5.00
N ASP A 445 -21.06 -24.04 -4.81
CA ASP A 445 -22.44 -23.95 -4.29
C ASP A 445 -22.59 -24.25 -2.79
N GLU A 446 -21.51 -24.18 -2.01
CA GLU A 446 -21.64 -24.21 -0.54
C GLU A 446 -21.94 -22.82 0.04
N VAL A 447 -22.86 -22.80 1.01
CA VAL A 447 -23.14 -21.65 1.86
C VAL A 447 -21.84 -21.21 2.52
N ILE A 448 -21.37 -19.99 2.20
CA ILE A 448 -20.19 -19.39 2.84
C ILE A 448 -20.51 -19.19 4.32
N ASP A 449 -20.07 -20.12 5.17
CA ASP A 449 -20.16 -19.98 6.62
C ASP A 449 -19.06 -19.04 7.11
N LEU A 450 -19.44 -17.77 7.32
CA LEU A 450 -18.57 -16.73 7.84
C LEU A 450 -18.21 -16.92 9.33
N GLY A 451 -18.70 -17.97 10.01
CA GLY A 451 -18.35 -18.31 11.38
C GLY A 451 -18.54 -17.15 12.37
N MET A 452 -17.51 -16.83 13.15
CA MET A 452 -17.56 -15.69 14.09
C MET A 452 -17.78 -14.33 13.41
N LEU A 453 -17.48 -14.21 12.11
CA LEU A 453 -17.70 -13.02 11.30
C LEU A 453 -19.09 -13.01 10.63
N ALA A 454 -19.88 -14.09 10.78
CA ALA A 454 -21.21 -14.24 10.16
C ALA A 454 -22.27 -13.28 10.67
N SER A 455 -22.07 -12.69 11.85
CA SER A 455 -22.95 -11.65 12.39
C SER A 455 -22.90 -10.34 11.60
N SER A 456 -21.85 -10.12 10.79
CA SER A 456 -21.71 -8.92 9.97
C SER A 456 -22.63 -8.95 8.75
N ARG A 457 -23.79 -8.30 8.85
CA ARG A 457 -24.69 -8.05 7.70
C ARG A 457 -24.00 -7.32 6.53
N ARG A 458 -22.92 -6.58 6.81
CA ARG A 458 -22.13 -5.89 5.79
C ARG A 458 -21.30 -6.90 4.99
N LEU A 459 -20.57 -7.78 5.69
CA LEU A 459 -19.75 -8.81 5.07
C LEU A 459 -20.61 -9.79 4.24
N GLN A 460 -21.83 -10.10 4.67
CA GLN A 460 -22.77 -10.90 3.87
C GLN A 460 -23.13 -10.28 2.51
N ARG A 461 -23.03 -8.95 2.38
CA ARG A 461 -23.31 -8.18 1.16
C ARG A 461 -22.04 -7.75 0.41
N ALA A 462 -20.87 -8.09 0.95
CA ALA A 462 -19.60 -7.80 0.31
C ALA A 462 -19.45 -8.56 -1.01
N ASP A 463 -18.49 -8.14 -1.81
CA ASP A 463 -18.12 -8.86 -3.02
C ASP A 463 -17.57 -10.26 -2.67
N ARG A 464 -17.33 -11.06 -3.71
CA ARG A 464 -16.98 -12.47 -3.52
C ARG A 464 -15.56 -12.67 -2.97
N VAL A 465 -14.57 -11.92 -3.42
CA VAL A 465 -13.18 -12.06 -2.93
C VAL A 465 -13.11 -11.68 -1.46
N THR A 466 -13.80 -10.61 -1.05
CA THR A 466 -13.89 -10.21 0.36
C THR A 466 -14.56 -11.26 1.23
N ARG A 467 -15.67 -11.86 0.80
CA ARG A 467 -16.38 -12.90 1.57
C ARG A 467 -15.55 -14.16 1.74
N ILE A 468 -14.92 -14.64 0.68
CA ILE A 468 -14.09 -15.85 0.71
C ILE A 468 -12.85 -15.62 1.60
N GLY A 469 -12.17 -14.49 1.43
CA GLY A 469 -11.01 -14.15 2.26
C GLY A 469 -11.37 -14.01 3.74
N ALA A 470 -12.48 -13.35 4.05
CA ALA A 470 -12.93 -13.20 5.44
C ALA A 470 -13.38 -14.53 6.06
N MET A 471 -13.98 -15.44 5.27
CA MET A 471 -14.28 -16.80 5.72
C MET A 471 -13.01 -17.56 6.13
N ALA A 472 -11.94 -17.50 5.32
CA ALA A 472 -10.66 -18.11 5.67
C ALA A 472 -10.11 -17.52 6.97
N ALA A 473 -10.17 -16.20 7.15
CA ALA A 473 -9.76 -15.54 8.38
C ALA A 473 -10.59 -16.00 9.59
N ALA A 474 -11.92 -16.04 9.46
CA ALA A 474 -12.83 -16.51 10.51
C ALA A 474 -12.51 -17.95 10.94
N ARG A 475 -12.24 -18.82 9.96
CA ARG A 475 -11.89 -20.22 10.21
C ARG A 475 -10.54 -20.36 10.92
N ALA A 476 -9.53 -19.60 10.50
CA ALA A 476 -8.22 -19.62 11.14
C ALA A 476 -8.25 -19.06 12.57
N LEU A 477 -9.16 -18.11 12.85
CA LEU A 477 -9.34 -17.54 14.19
C LEU A 477 -10.25 -18.36 15.10
N ALA A 478 -10.93 -19.38 14.58
CA ALA A 478 -11.89 -20.15 15.35
C ALA A 478 -11.24 -20.80 16.58
N GLY A 479 -11.76 -20.48 17.77
CA GLY A 479 -11.23 -20.98 19.04
C GLY A 479 -10.04 -20.21 19.62
N LEU A 480 -9.61 -19.11 18.97
CA LEU A 480 -8.62 -18.20 19.53
C LEU A 480 -9.30 -17.04 20.26
N GLU A 481 -8.76 -16.65 21.41
CA GLU A 481 -9.24 -15.47 22.14
C GLU A 481 -9.03 -14.18 21.34
N PRO A 482 -9.95 -13.19 21.41
CA PRO A 482 -9.75 -11.88 20.78
C PRO A 482 -8.51 -11.17 21.31
N GLN A 483 -7.86 -10.37 20.45
CA GLN A 483 -6.72 -9.53 20.84
C GLN A 483 -6.87 -8.10 20.32
N ALA A 484 -6.68 -7.11 21.21
CA ALA A 484 -6.85 -5.70 20.88
C ALA A 484 -5.81 -5.18 19.87
N ARG A 485 -4.58 -5.70 19.90
CA ARG A 485 -3.48 -5.28 19.01
C ARG A 485 -3.31 -6.25 17.85
N THR A 486 -4.39 -6.42 17.08
CA THR A 486 -4.41 -7.27 15.88
C THR A 486 -4.08 -6.46 14.63
N SER A 487 -3.21 -7.01 13.77
CA SER A 487 -2.86 -6.51 12.45
C SER A 487 -3.46 -7.37 11.34
N VAL A 488 -3.72 -6.77 10.18
CA VAL A 488 -4.25 -7.49 9.01
C VAL A 488 -3.36 -7.23 7.79
N ALA A 489 -2.84 -8.30 7.19
CA ALA A 489 -2.16 -8.26 5.91
C ALA A 489 -2.95 -9.06 4.87
N THR A 490 -3.10 -8.54 3.67
CA THR A 490 -3.75 -9.25 2.57
C THR A 490 -2.83 -9.35 1.36
N ALA A 491 -2.95 -10.43 0.60
CA ALA A 491 -2.24 -10.65 -0.64
C ALA A 491 -3.19 -11.17 -1.73
N SER A 492 -3.06 -10.65 -2.94
CA SER A 492 -3.80 -11.16 -4.10
C SER A 492 -3.10 -10.81 -5.43
N ALA A 493 -3.11 -11.74 -6.37
CA ALA A 493 -2.69 -11.55 -7.74
C ALA A 493 -3.75 -10.86 -8.57
N LEU A 494 -5.01 -11.33 -8.50
CA LEU A 494 -6.10 -10.78 -9.31
C LEU A 494 -6.77 -9.59 -8.61
N ALA A 495 -6.48 -9.40 -7.32
CA ALA A 495 -6.96 -8.30 -6.49
C ALA A 495 -8.49 -8.12 -6.66
N THR A 496 -8.91 -6.94 -7.13
CA THR A 496 -10.33 -6.62 -7.38
C THR A 496 -10.73 -6.70 -8.84
N ALA A 497 -9.91 -7.28 -9.73
CA ALA A 497 -10.16 -7.30 -11.19
C ALA A 497 -11.57 -7.80 -11.56
N PHE A 498 -12.05 -8.88 -10.94
CA PHE A 498 -13.40 -9.39 -11.20
C PHE A 498 -14.51 -8.57 -10.55
N THR A 499 -14.25 -7.94 -9.41
CA THR A 499 -15.18 -6.98 -8.80
C THR A 499 -15.32 -5.74 -9.68
N ASN A 500 -14.21 -5.27 -10.26
CA ASN A 500 -14.17 -4.19 -11.24
C ASN A 500 -14.94 -4.56 -12.51
N GLU A 501 -14.72 -5.76 -13.05
CA GLU A 501 -15.47 -6.28 -14.19
C GLU A 501 -16.98 -6.33 -13.91
N ALA A 502 -17.38 -6.92 -12.78
CA ALA A 502 -18.80 -7.05 -12.43
C ALA A 502 -19.47 -5.68 -12.28
N TRP A 503 -18.76 -4.71 -11.72
CA TRP A 503 -19.24 -3.33 -11.62
C TRP A 503 -19.37 -2.68 -13.01
N GLU A 504 -18.35 -2.81 -13.84
CA GLU A 504 -18.29 -2.18 -15.16
C GLU A 504 -19.31 -2.79 -16.14
N ARG A 505 -19.45 -4.13 -16.17
CA ARG A 505 -20.51 -4.80 -16.96
C ARG A 505 -21.88 -4.32 -16.54
N ARG A 506 -22.15 -4.25 -15.23
CA ARG A 506 -23.43 -3.76 -14.74
C ARG A 506 -23.70 -2.31 -15.16
N ARG A 507 -22.67 -1.47 -15.15
CA ARG A 507 -22.77 -0.09 -15.63
C ARG A 507 -23.10 -0.06 -17.13
N ILE A 508 -22.41 -0.85 -17.95
CA ILE A 508 -22.63 -0.95 -19.39
C ILE A 508 -24.05 -1.47 -19.69
N ASP A 509 -24.44 -2.58 -19.09
CA ASP A 509 -25.70 -3.27 -19.39
C ASP A 509 -26.94 -2.53 -18.89
N LYS A 510 -26.85 -1.88 -17.72
CA LYS A 510 -27.99 -1.27 -17.02
C LYS A 510 -27.96 0.26 -17.01
N GLY A 511 -26.90 0.88 -17.52
CA GLY A 511 -26.68 2.32 -17.48
C GLY A 511 -26.62 2.92 -16.07
N ARG A 512 -26.42 2.09 -15.02
CA ARG A 512 -26.54 2.50 -13.62
C ARG A 512 -25.38 1.93 -12.78
N PRO A 513 -24.36 2.74 -12.46
CA PRO A 513 -23.31 2.32 -11.55
C PRO A 513 -23.86 2.11 -10.12
N ASP A 514 -23.33 1.12 -9.38
CA ASP A 514 -23.80 0.78 -8.01
C ASP A 514 -22.73 1.16 -6.98
N PRO A 515 -23.00 2.16 -6.10
CA PRO A 515 -22.02 2.61 -5.11
C PRO A 515 -21.68 1.52 -4.08
N ARG A 516 -22.57 0.56 -3.86
CA ARG A 516 -22.34 -0.54 -2.91
C ARG A 516 -21.30 -1.53 -3.43
N VAL A 517 -21.24 -1.73 -4.74
CA VAL A 517 -20.26 -2.61 -5.38
C VAL A 517 -18.95 -1.86 -5.58
N PHE A 518 -19.00 -0.56 -5.92
CA PHE A 518 -17.80 0.25 -6.07
C PHE A 518 -16.96 0.32 -4.80
N ALA A 519 -17.56 0.36 -3.60
CA ALA A 519 -16.78 0.34 -2.36
C ALA A 519 -15.86 -0.90 -2.23
N TYR A 520 -16.20 -2.01 -2.90
CA TYR A 520 -15.44 -3.25 -2.91
C TYR A 520 -14.47 -3.38 -4.12
N THR A 521 -14.43 -2.39 -5.02
CA THR A 521 -13.37 -2.33 -6.05
C THR A 521 -12.05 -1.85 -5.46
N ALA A 522 -12.07 -1.26 -4.26
CA ALA A 522 -10.90 -0.92 -3.49
C ALA A 522 -10.13 -2.17 -3.07
N THR A 523 -8.83 -2.21 -3.38
CA THR A 523 -7.91 -3.32 -3.05
C THR A 523 -7.76 -3.58 -1.56
N THR A 524 -8.19 -2.63 -0.72
CA THR A 524 -8.17 -2.69 0.73
C THR A 524 -9.45 -3.29 1.33
N ALA A 525 -10.48 -3.57 0.54
CA ALA A 525 -11.79 -3.92 1.07
C ALA A 525 -11.80 -5.19 1.94
N LEU A 526 -11.05 -6.22 1.52
CA LEU A 526 -10.87 -7.45 2.31
C LEU A 526 -10.21 -7.16 3.67
N ALA A 527 -9.11 -6.41 3.68
CA ALA A 527 -8.42 -6.05 4.91
C ALA A 527 -9.33 -5.21 5.83
N GLY A 528 -10.01 -4.22 5.26
CA GLY A 528 -10.91 -3.32 5.99
C GLY A 528 -12.10 -4.03 6.62
N GLU A 529 -12.78 -4.92 5.90
CA GLU A 529 -13.93 -5.66 6.46
C GLU A 529 -13.52 -6.62 7.57
N VAL A 530 -12.41 -7.35 7.38
CA VAL A 530 -11.87 -8.23 8.42
C VAL A 530 -11.48 -7.42 9.66
N ALA A 531 -10.81 -6.28 9.47
CA ALA A 531 -10.42 -5.44 10.58
C ALA A 531 -11.60 -4.79 11.30
N ILE A 532 -12.64 -4.36 10.58
CA ILE A 532 -13.88 -3.85 11.19
C ILE A 532 -14.53 -4.94 12.06
N ALA A 533 -14.59 -6.18 11.56
CA ALA A 533 -15.20 -7.27 12.29
C ALA A 533 -14.39 -7.73 13.52
N LEU A 534 -13.08 -7.46 13.53
CA LEU A 534 -12.16 -7.81 14.62
C LEU A 534 -11.78 -6.61 15.51
N GLU A 535 -12.24 -5.41 15.18
CA GLU A 535 -11.76 -4.14 15.74
C GLU A 535 -10.23 -3.99 15.67
N ALA A 536 -9.62 -4.53 14.60
CA ALA A 536 -8.18 -4.63 14.43
C ALA A 536 -7.57 -3.30 13.95
N ARG A 537 -6.73 -2.67 14.79
CA ARG A 537 -6.14 -1.33 14.53
C ARG A 537 -4.61 -1.35 14.39
N GLY A 538 -4.02 -2.55 14.32
CA GLY A 538 -2.59 -2.74 14.10
C GLY A 538 -2.12 -2.20 12.74
N PRO A 539 -0.80 -2.20 12.48
CA PRO A 539 -0.29 -2.01 11.12
C PRO A 539 -1.01 -2.92 10.13
N SER A 540 -1.33 -2.40 8.95
CA SER A 540 -2.04 -3.16 7.92
C SER A 540 -1.47 -2.87 6.53
N ILE A 541 -1.54 -3.86 5.65
CA ILE A 541 -1.03 -3.77 4.28
C ILE A 541 -1.84 -4.65 3.34
N ALA A 542 -1.98 -4.23 2.09
CA ALA A 542 -2.47 -5.06 1.01
C ALA A 542 -1.41 -5.10 -0.09
N LEU A 543 -0.92 -6.29 -0.40
CA LEU A 543 0.08 -6.51 -1.43
C LEU A 543 -0.56 -7.13 -2.66
N LEU A 544 -0.27 -6.55 -3.82
CA LEU A 544 -0.72 -6.97 -5.13
C LEU A 544 0.50 -7.52 -5.88
N GLY A 545 0.33 -8.63 -6.54
CA GLY A 545 1.42 -9.30 -7.23
C GLY A 545 1.11 -10.78 -7.38
N GLY A 546 1.87 -11.47 -8.23
CA GLY A 546 1.76 -12.91 -8.41
C GLY A 546 2.02 -13.70 -7.10
N PRO A 547 2.41 -14.98 -7.20
CA PRO A 547 2.54 -15.86 -6.03
C PRO A 547 3.38 -15.28 -4.87
N GLU A 548 4.35 -14.41 -5.17
CA GLU A 548 5.27 -13.77 -4.23
C GLU A 548 4.60 -12.79 -3.26
N ALA A 549 3.45 -12.18 -3.61
CA ALA A 549 2.76 -11.22 -2.74
C ALA A 549 2.34 -11.84 -1.40
N SER A 550 1.98 -13.13 -1.40
CA SER A 550 1.59 -13.87 -0.20
C SER A 550 2.76 -14.07 0.77
N LEU A 551 3.96 -14.36 0.24
CA LEU A 551 5.17 -14.52 1.04
C LEU A 551 5.65 -13.19 1.61
N ALA A 552 5.58 -12.12 0.81
CA ALA A 552 5.89 -10.77 1.26
C ALA A 552 4.93 -10.30 2.37
N ALA A 553 3.62 -10.62 2.26
CA ALA A 553 2.64 -10.31 3.29
C ALA A 553 2.90 -11.10 4.58
N LEU A 554 3.30 -12.36 4.46
CA LEU A 554 3.65 -13.21 5.59
C LEU A 554 4.91 -12.69 6.32
N ASP A 555 5.95 -12.32 5.58
CA ASP A 555 7.18 -11.77 6.16
C ASP A 555 6.92 -10.42 6.83
N ARG A 556 6.12 -9.55 6.21
CA ARG A 556 5.69 -8.29 6.81
C ARG A 556 4.94 -8.49 8.13
N ALA A 557 3.97 -9.40 8.15
CA ALA A 557 3.22 -9.74 9.36
C ALA A 557 4.11 -10.33 10.45
N ARG A 558 5.09 -11.18 10.07
CA ARG A 558 6.12 -11.69 11.00
C ARG A 558 6.90 -10.54 11.61
N SER A 559 7.40 -9.60 10.80
CA SER A 559 8.16 -8.43 11.27
C SER A 559 7.36 -7.61 12.29
N TRP A 560 6.07 -7.37 12.06
CA TRP A 560 5.21 -6.65 13.03
C TRP A 560 5.06 -7.35 14.37
N VAL A 561 4.92 -8.68 14.39
CA VAL A 561 4.82 -9.45 15.64
C VAL A 561 6.18 -9.51 16.33
N ALA A 562 7.25 -9.74 15.56
CA ALA A 562 8.63 -9.85 16.03
C ALA A 562 9.12 -8.57 16.70
N SER A 563 8.85 -7.41 16.08
CA SER A 563 9.16 -6.08 16.61
C SER A 563 8.18 -5.59 17.67
N GLY A 564 7.12 -6.36 17.96
CA GLY A 564 6.12 -6.01 18.96
C GLY A 564 5.21 -4.85 18.57
N GLN A 565 5.11 -4.51 17.28
CA GLN A 565 4.14 -3.54 16.75
C GLN A 565 2.69 -4.04 16.90
N CYS A 566 2.49 -5.35 16.87
CA CYS A 566 1.23 -6.03 17.16
C CYS A 566 1.48 -7.28 18.03
N ASP A 567 0.42 -7.79 18.65
CA ASP A 567 0.47 -9.03 19.43
C ASP A 567 0.00 -10.24 18.58
N ARG A 568 -0.89 -9.98 17.63
CA ARG A 568 -1.36 -10.93 16.62
C ARG A 568 -1.35 -10.29 15.24
N ALA A 569 -0.95 -11.04 14.21
CA ALA A 569 -1.15 -10.66 12.82
C ALA A 569 -1.90 -11.76 12.07
N ILE A 570 -2.84 -11.36 11.20
CA ILE A 570 -3.59 -12.26 10.33
C ILE A 570 -3.18 -11.95 8.89
N VAL A 571 -2.74 -12.97 8.18
CA VAL A 571 -2.34 -12.88 6.77
C VAL A 571 -3.36 -13.62 5.94
N ILE A 572 -3.96 -12.97 4.95
CA ILE A 572 -5.01 -13.54 4.09
C ILE A 572 -4.57 -13.47 2.64
N ALA A 573 -4.41 -14.62 2.00
CA ALA A 573 -4.27 -14.72 0.55
C ALA A 573 -5.61 -15.16 -0.04
N CYS A 574 -6.07 -14.52 -1.11
CA CYS A 574 -7.36 -14.86 -1.73
C CYS A 574 -7.35 -14.60 -3.24
N GLU A 575 -7.79 -15.60 -4.00
CA GLU A 575 -8.11 -15.49 -5.42
C GLU A 575 -9.54 -15.92 -5.67
N CYS A 576 -10.28 -15.14 -6.45
CA CYS A 576 -11.67 -15.44 -6.75
C CYS A 576 -11.98 -15.13 -8.22
N PRO A 577 -11.83 -16.11 -9.13
CA PRO A 577 -12.18 -15.94 -10.53
C PRO A 577 -13.69 -15.78 -10.76
N ALA A 578 -14.05 -15.23 -11.92
CA ALA A 578 -15.44 -15.05 -12.35
C ALA A 578 -16.19 -16.38 -12.56
N GLU A 579 -17.52 -16.36 -12.45
CA GLU A 579 -18.41 -17.44 -12.87
C GLU A 579 -18.77 -17.30 -14.36
N GLY A 580 -18.44 -18.30 -15.17
CA GLY A 580 -18.72 -18.32 -16.62
C GLY A 580 -17.85 -19.34 -17.35
N PRO A 581 -17.99 -19.51 -18.68
CA PRO A 581 -16.99 -20.23 -19.47
C PRO A 581 -15.64 -19.58 -19.16
N ALA A 582 -14.70 -20.36 -18.64
CA ALA A 582 -13.37 -19.87 -18.26
C ALA A 582 -12.81 -19.05 -19.43
N LEU A 583 -12.47 -17.80 -19.13
CA LEU A 583 -11.81 -16.91 -20.07
C LEU A 583 -10.31 -17.31 -20.19
N THR A 584 -9.81 -18.13 -19.24
CA THR A 584 -8.50 -18.79 -19.19
C THR A 584 -8.56 -20.18 -19.83
N ALA A 585 -7.48 -20.58 -20.52
CA ALA A 585 -7.30 -21.95 -21.00
C ALA A 585 -7.19 -22.99 -19.85
N ALA A 586 -6.90 -22.54 -18.62
CA ALA A 586 -6.89 -23.35 -17.41
C ALA A 586 -8.09 -22.99 -16.51
N PRO A 587 -8.81 -23.94 -15.90
CA PRO A 587 -9.91 -23.62 -14.99
C PRO A 587 -9.37 -22.86 -13.77
N ALA A 588 -9.60 -21.54 -13.71
CA ALA A 588 -9.25 -20.76 -12.54
C ALA A 588 -10.15 -21.18 -11.37
N VAL A 589 -9.53 -21.57 -10.25
CA VAL A 589 -10.22 -22.06 -9.05
C VAL A 589 -10.24 -20.96 -8.00
N ALA A 590 -11.42 -20.68 -7.43
CA ALA A 590 -11.51 -19.81 -6.27
C ALA A 590 -10.82 -20.48 -5.07
N CYS A 591 -9.95 -19.74 -4.39
CA CYS A 591 -9.18 -20.23 -3.27
C CYS A 591 -8.84 -19.11 -2.28
N SER A 592 -8.66 -19.48 -1.02
CA SER A 592 -8.15 -18.57 -0.01
C SER A 592 -7.43 -19.31 1.09
N ALA A 593 -6.40 -18.68 1.64
CA ALA A 593 -5.69 -19.14 2.80
C ALA A 593 -5.58 -18.02 3.83
N ALA A 594 -5.68 -18.36 5.10
CA ALA A 594 -5.41 -17.44 6.21
C ALA A 594 -4.42 -18.07 7.19
N VAL A 595 -3.50 -17.25 7.71
CA VAL A 595 -2.49 -17.64 8.70
C VAL A 595 -2.52 -16.66 9.86
N VAL A 596 -2.52 -17.16 11.09
CA VAL A 596 -2.48 -16.37 12.32
C VAL A 596 -1.10 -16.49 12.95
N LEU A 597 -0.43 -15.35 13.10
CA LEU A 597 0.88 -15.22 13.73
C LEU A 597 0.75 -14.57 15.11
N GLU A 598 1.49 -15.08 16.10
CA GLU A 598 1.60 -14.50 17.44
C GLU A 598 3.01 -14.62 18.01
N ALA A 599 3.31 -13.80 19.02
CA ALA A 599 4.53 -13.97 19.81
C ALA A 599 4.46 -15.24 20.67
N SER A 600 5.55 -15.99 20.71
CA SER A 600 5.66 -17.22 21.52
C SER A 600 5.77 -16.88 23.00
N THR A 601 4.78 -17.31 23.81
CA THR A 601 4.83 -17.15 25.27
C THR A 601 5.32 -18.38 26.03
N GLN A 602 5.26 -19.60 25.46
CA GLN A 602 5.90 -20.85 25.91
C GLN A 602 5.38 -22.04 25.05
N GLY A 603 6.28 -22.90 24.55
CA GLY A 603 6.05 -24.35 24.36
C GLY A 603 5.28 -24.92 23.15
N ALA A 604 4.46 -24.19 22.38
CA ALA A 604 3.71 -24.78 21.25
C ALA A 604 3.61 -23.85 20.04
N GLY A 605 3.81 -24.38 18.83
CA GLY A 605 3.72 -23.67 17.54
C GLY A 605 4.85 -24.00 16.57
N LEU A 606 4.65 -23.68 15.29
CA LEU A 606 5.68 -23.78 14.25
C LEU A 606 6.50 -22.48 14.25
N ARG A 607 7.82 -22.56 14.51
CA ARG A 607 8.70 -21.39 14.48
C ARG A 607 8.89 -20.93 13.04
N LEU A 608 8.69 -19.64 12.80
CA LEU A 608 9.09 -19.00 11.55
C LEU A 608 10.49 -18.42 11.72
N ARG A 609 11.47 -18.94 10.97
CA ARG A 609 12.82 -18.37 10.88
C ARG A 609 13.10 -17.92 9.46
N TRP A 610 13.44 -16.65 9.33
CA TRP A 610 14.01 -16.10 8.11
C TRP A 610 15.42 -16.65 7.92
N ARG A 611 15.74 -17.16 6.72
CA ARG A 611 17.11 -17.43 6.32
C ARG A 611 17.48 -16.46 5.21
N ALA A 612 18.58 -15.72 5.39
CA ALA A 612 19.21 -15.03 4.29
C ALA A 612 19.52 -16.05 3.17
N PRO A 613 19.28 -15.71 1.89
CA PRO A 613 19.69 -16.56 0.78
C PRO A 613 21.20 -16.84 0.87
N ASP A 614 21.61 -18.10 0.74
CA ASP A 614 23.03 -18.45 0.63
C ASP A 614 23.52 -17.95 -0.75
N PRO A 615 24.58 -17.11 -0.83
CA PRO A 615 25.10 -16.62 -2.10
C PRO A 615 25.60 -17.73 -3.04
N SER A 616 25.84 -18.94 -2.53
CA SER A 616 26.26 -20.12 -3.28
C SER A 616 25.10 -20.96 -3.83
N GLU A 617 23.87 -20.71 -3.39
CA GLU A 617 22.67 -21.29 -3.96
C GLU A 617 22.25 -20.49 -5.21
N ARG A 618 21.92 -21.17 -6.31
CA ARG A 618 21.46 -20.50 -7.56
C ARG A 618 20.29 -19.57 -7.25
N PRO A 619 20.13 -18.44 -7.98
CA PRO A 619 19.11 -17.45 -7.69
C PRO A 619 17.73 -18.03 -8.03
N ALA A 620 17.10 -18.69 -7.08
CA ALA A 620 15.66 -18.72 -7.03
C ALA A 620 15.25 -17.41 -6.36
N SER A 621 14.35 -16.66 -6.96
CA SER A 621 13.68 -15.46 -6.43
C SER A 621 12.87 -15.72 -5.13
N SER A 622 13.18 -16.79 -4.41
CA SER A 622 12.44 -17.28 -3.27
C SER A 622 12.99 -16.72 -1.96
N LEU A 623 12.16 -15.92 -1.28
CA LEU A 623 12.22 -15.75 0.17
C LEU A 623 12.21 -17.14 0.83
N LEU A 624 13.32 -17.56 1.44
CA LEU A 624 13.43 -18.85 2.13
C LEU A 624 12.93 -18.71 3.58
N LEU A 625 11.61 -18.83 3.75
CA LEU A 625 10.98 -18.95 5.07
C LEU A 625 11.17 -20.39 5.57
N SER A 626 11.97 -20.59 6.62
CA SER A 626 12.18 -21.91 7.23
C SER A 626 11.24 -22.11 8.43
N VAL A 627 10.63 -23.29 8.50
CA VAL A 627 9.70 -23.66 9.57
C VAL A 627 10.35 -24.73 10.46
N GLU A 628 10.60 -24.42 11.73
CA GLU A 628 11.20 -25.36 12.69
C GLU A 628 10.20 -25.75 13.81
N PRO A 629 9.98 -27.05 14.09
CA PRO A 629 9.17 -27.47 15.22
C PRO A 629 9.89 -27.19 16.55
N LEU A 630 9.19 -26.56 17.50
CA LEU A 630 9.58 -26.57 18.91
C LEU A 630 9.23 -27.93 19.53
N ALA A 631 10.17 -28.52 20.27
CA ALA A 631 10.20 -29.93 20.65
C ALA A 631 8.86 -30.55 21.14
N ARG A 632 8.62 -31.80 20.67
CA ARG A 632 7.56 -32.77 21.01
C ARG A 632 6.22 -32.16 21.44
N ILE A 633 5.49 -31.61 20.47
CA ILE A 633 4.04 -31.68 20.50
C ILE A 633 3.68 -33.17 20.44
N ALA A 634 3.09 -33.69 21.51
CA ALA A 634 2.32 -34.94 21.44
C ALA A 634 1.09 -34.65 20.57
N LEU A 635 1.28 -34.58 19.26
CA LEU A 635 0.20 -34.69 18.30
C LEU A 635 -0.39 -36.08 18.55
N ALA A 636 -1.65 -36.10 19.02
CA ALA A 636 -2.41 -37.33 18.96
C ALA A 636 -2.46 -37.75 17.48
N THR A 637 -1.68 -38.79 17.20
CA THR A 637 -1.58 -39.60 15.98
C THR A 637 -0.88 -39.02 14.73
N SER A 638 0.36 -39.51 14.57
CA SER A 638 1.14 -39.81 13.35
C SER A 638 1.91 -38.71 12.58
N PRO A 639 3.07 -39.06 11.98
CA PRO A 639 4.22 -38.18 11.82
C PRO A 639 4.17 -37.36 10.53
N CYS A 640 3.78 -36.09 10.62
CA CYS A 640 3.96 -35.12 9.55
C CYS A 640 5.27 -34.34 9.75
N THR A 641 6.29 -34.72 9.00
CA THR A 641 7.47 -33.89 8.74
C THR A 641 7.04 -32.76 7.81
N VAL A 642 6.76 -31.59 8.37
CA VAL A 642 6.27 -30.40 7.64
C VAL A 642 7.39 -29.83 6.76
N THR A 643 7.40 -30.18 5.47
CA THR A 643 8.09 -29.43 4.43
C THR A 643 7.15 -28.33 3.91
N ALA A 644 7.27 -27.13 4.50
CA ALA A 644 6.56 -25.91 4.10
C ALA A 644 6.77 -25.48 2.64
N ARG A 645 7.65 -26.16 1.89
CA ARG A 645 7.82 -26.03 0.44
C ARG A 645 6.56 -26.44 -0.35
N ALA A 646 5.77 -27.40 0.15
CA ALA A 646 4.71 -28.02 -0.64
C ALA A 646 3.37 -27.25 -0.61
N ALA A 647 3.04 -26.55 0.47
CA ALA A 647 1.75 -25.85 0.60
C ALA A 647 1.66 -24.60 -0.30
N VAL A 648 2.79 -23.91 -0.49
CA VAL A 648 2.90 -22.73 -1.37
C VAL A 648 3.42 -23.11 -2.76
N GLY A 649 4.29 -24.12 -2.85
CA GLY A 649 4.81 -24.64 -4.13
C GLY A 649 3.78 -25.37 -4.98
N SER A 650 2.87 -26.17 -4.38
CA SER A 650 1.81 -26.84 -5.15
C SER A 650 0.75 -25.88 -5.71
N TRP A 651 0.58 -24.70 -5.10
CA TRP A 651 -0.20 -23.60 -5.66
C TRP A 651 0.45 -23.00 -6.91
N ILE A 652 1.78 -23.02 -6.98
CA ILE A 652 2.57 -22.47 -8.08
C ILE A 652 2.64 -23.47 -9.25
N ASP A 653 2.89 -24.75 -8.96
CA ASP A 653 3.01 -25.79 -9.99
C ASP A 653 1.66 -26.07 -10.69
N ALA A 654 0.54 -25.98 -9.96
CA ALA A 654 -0.80 -26.19 -10.54
C ALA A 654 -1.29 -25.03 -11.45
N ILE A 655 -0.69 -23.84 -11.33
CA ILE A 655 -1.04 -22.66 -12.15
C ILE A 655 -0.07 -22.52 -13.34
N LEU A 656 1.16 -23.05 -13.24
CA LEU A 656 2.23 -22.83 -14.23
C LEU A 656 2.56 -24.02 -15.14
N GLU A 657 1.98 -25.22 -14.95
CA GLU A 657 2.16 -26.30 -15.93
C GLU A 657 1.14 -26.22 -17.09
N PRO A 658 1.56 -25.88 -18.32
CA PRO A 658 0.78 -26.29 -19.48
C PRO A 658 0.83 -27.82 -19.54
N ARG A 659 -0.32 -28.47 -19.36
CA ARG A 659 -0.44 -29.91 -19.67
C ARG A 659 0.05 -30.11 -21.11
N ALA A 660 1.00 -31.04 -21.26
CA ALA A 660 1.78 -31.37 -22.45
C ALA A 660 1.04 -31.33 -23.80
#